data_AF-A0A6C2U3G4-F1
#
_entry.id   AF-A0A6C2U3G4-F1
#
_cell.length_a   1.000
_cell.length_b   1.000
_cell.length_c   1.000
_cell.angle_alpha   90.00
_cell.angle_beta   90.00
_cell.angle_gamma   90.00
#
_symmetry.space_group_name_H-M   'P 1'
#
loop_
_entity.id
_entity.type
_entity.pdbx_description
1 polymer ?
#
loop_
_entity_poly.entity_id
_entity_poly.type
_entity_poly.pdbx_seq_one_letter_code
_entity_poly.pdbx_strand_id
1 'polypeptide(L)'
;MPGVPRALTLLGKRPLSQAKINSRAGHAERYAKNNMKNDYIDIAFSDFKKQKSVFTALPVDANEAKTRLQSIDTMLFDILDWEKEEVDPEQYCRAKGYADYVCSVEGQRLLVIEAKRSEKTFTVNSEALENRPYSFGFIASESKDAADALQQAIGYAATLGAHYVAITNGHQWLLTLTFVEGKDLSERLVFVFESPEAIENRFRSFWQCFSKEKLTQHSIDETLLDILLRPAPPKASSKITGYPKLATRNVFQNELSYILDYVWQVMAQDEGSSDFVNNCYVSPENHLDAIALVKELIVKRSAEDAIITKHEIQSIDKLPQQLAQLPSEKPFVILGHVGRGKTSFLKYLRHVAASDLLSSFIQLDINFIDRPDESSQIPTYVYDEIERQLLDLYDIDICEDRFVRGVLNPELQRLKKTPRGMLAKEDPDSYKVYELENIERILEDRHAYLTRVFHHLKKGRRCSVAIFMDNLDRRKVDIQEQAFLRASAMARDWASMTFICLRPDTFHRSREGGVLDAIAPTTFTVSNPDLSLVLKRRYAYAKSIADGKRLTSATVDGYNPNITMKLPDVSTLLASCEFAARKRHGIIPLLEAVSNGNIRRLLDIAKNVLCSGHLDTKKILDIINKDGSYVIPDFEGIKALLYGEYRHYYEIESPFINLFDITHDQRAEHFLSLSCLHYLSRISPDGPSRGFTMRRDLTTYLSGLGFSLQAIDDTLRRLEAKHLITPSILSEEGDNHHRRFRLTSLGNFHLHHLCHVFQYLDAMSLDTPILDATQRQGMVDTIHINERVHRTKIFLSYLDDSIKEIGDQIISSFWLNQSKAAHSEIAEVEKRIGTA
;
A
#
# COMPACT_ATOMS: atom_id res chain seq x y z
N MET A 1 21.90 29.03 62.07
CA MET A 1 23.30 28.60 61.83
C MET A 1 23.66 27.56 62.88
N PRO A 2 24.52 26.55 62.62
CA PRO A 2 24.94 25.88 61.38
C PRO A 2 24.43 24.40 61.38
N GLY A 3 24.61 23.49 60.42
CA GLY A 3 25.27 23.42 59.11
C GLY A 3 25.35 21.94 58.68
N VAL A 4 24.84 21.63 57.47
CA VAL A 4 25.35 20.71 56.41
C VAL A 4 25.86 19.29 56.82
N PRO A 5 25.39 18.19 56.18
CA PRO A 5 26.05 17.68 54.98
C PRO A 5 25.18 17.13 53.83
N ARG A 6 25.87 17.04 52.68
CA ARG A 6 25.48 16.70 51.31
C ARG A 6 24.99 15.26 51.09
N ALA A 7 23.98 15.16 50.22
CA ALA A 7 23.74 14.23 49.11
C ALA A 7 24.49 12.89 49.00
N LEU A 8 23.73 11.79 48.77
CA LEU A 8 23.98 10.80 47.71
C LEU A 8 22.69 10.00 47.39
N THR A 9 22.23 10.13 46.14
CA THR A 9 21.58 9.15 45.23
C THR A 9 20.75 7.98 45.76
N LEU A 10 19.50 7.85 45.26
CA LEU A 10 18.98 6.74 44.42
C LEU A 10 17.45 6.77 44.37
N LEU A 11 16.83 7.19 43.27
CA LEU A 11 15.45 6.82 42.94
C LEU A 11 15.26 6.68 41.42
N GLY A 12 14.61 5.59 41.04
CA GLY A 12 14.68 4.96 39.72
C GLY A 12 13.92 5.68 38.60
N LYS A 13 14.49 5.57 37.41
CA LYS A 13 13.84 5.89 36.13
C LYS A 13 12.77 4.84 35.80
N ARG A 14 11.54 5.28 35.50
CA ARG A 14 10.52 4.46 34.82
C ARG A 14 10.77 4.49 33.30
N PRO A 15 10.58 3.40 32.56
CA PRO A 15 10.74 3.40 31.11
C PRO A 15 9.55 4.09 30.42
N LEU A 16 9.86 4.97 29.47
CA LEU A 16 8.91 5.62 28.56
C LEU A 16 8.44 4.61 27.51
N SER A 17 7.13 4.63 27.19
CA SER A 17 6.49 3.70 26.26
C SER A 17 7.00 3.83 24.81
N GLN A 18 7.18 2.68 24.15
CA GLN A 18 7.62 2.49 22.76
C GLN A 18 6.87 3.37 21.73
N ALA A 19 5.62 3.73 22.02
CA ALA A 19 4.77 4.55 21.15
C ALA A 19 5.26 6.01 20.97
N LYS A 20 6.01 6.57 21.95
CA LYS A 20 6.63 7.91 21.81
C LYS A 20 7.98 7.90 21.10
N ILE A 21 8.60 6.72 20.95
CA ILE A 21 9.88 6.55 20.26
C ILE A 21 9.62 6.41 18.75
N ASN A 22 8.60 5.66 18.35
CA ASN A 22 8.27 5.45 16.94
C ASN A 22 7.69 6.72 16.25
N SER A 23 6.94 7.56 16.97
CA SER A 23 6.46 8.84 16.42
C SER A 23 7.58 9.88 16.26
N ARG A 24 8.62 9.82 17.11
CA ARG A 24 9.83 10.65 16.97
C ARG A 24 10.76 10.13 15.89
N ALA A 25 10.87 8.82 15.70
CA ALA A 25 11.69 8.22 14.63
C ALA A 25 11.11 8.54 13.25
N GLY A 26 9.81 8.43 13.04
CA GLY A 26 9.16 8.82 11.78
C GLY A 26 9.20 10.33 11.51
N HIS A 27 9.16 11.15 12.56
CA HIS A 27 9.37 12.59 12.42
C HIS A 27 10.83 12.93 12.13
N ALA A 28 11.79 12.22 12.73
CA ALA A 28 13.22 12.38 12.54
C ALA A 28 13.68 11.87 11.17
N GLU A 29 13.09 10.82 10.60
CA GLU A 29 13.36 10.37 9.23
C GLU A 29 12.76 11.31 8.18
N ARG A 30 11.57 11.86 8.41
CA ARG A 30 11.02 12.95 7.57
C ARG A 30 11.83 14.24 7.71
N TYR A 31 12.31 14.57 8.92
CA TYR A 31 13.23 15.68 9.13
C TYR A 31 14.61 15.41 8.50
N ALA A 32 15.12 14.18 8.54
CA ALA A 32 16.41 13.81 7.96
C ALA A 32 16.37 13.75 6.43
N LYS A 33 15.28 13.26 5.83
CA LYS A 33 15.06 13.32 4.38
C LYS A 33 14.82 14.74 3.86
N ASN A 34 14.15 15.58 4.64
CA ASN A 34 14.03 17.02 4.33
C ASN A 34 15.35 17.77 4.58
N ASN A 35 16.16 17.37 5.56
CA ASN A 35 17.48 17.96 5.84
C ASN A 35 18.52 17.58 4.77
N MET A 36 18.58 16.31 4.33
CA MET A 36 19.45 15.91 3.22
C MET A 36 19.13 16.65 1.91
N LYS A 37 17.86 17.01 1.67
CA LYS A 37 17.45 17.83 0.51
C LYS A 37 17.73 19.32 0.70
N ASN A 38 17.72 19.83 1.93
CA ASN A 38 18.13 21.20 2.25
C ASN A 38 19.66 21.38 2.17
N ASP A 39 20.46 20.33 2.38
CA ASP A 39 21.92 20.42 2.32
C ASP A 39 22.43 20.86 0.94
N TYR A 40 21.82 20.41 -0.17
CA TYR A 40 22.30 20.75 -1.53
C TYR A 40 22.12 22.22 -1.91
N ILE A 41 20.95 22.80 -1.61
CA ILE A 41 20.71 24.24 -1.87
C ILE A 41 21.59 25.12 -0.97
N ASP A 42 21.84 24.69 0.27
CA ASP A 42 22.69 25.42 1.20
C ASP A 42 24.17 25.37 0.75
N ILE A 43 24.64 24.24 0.22
CA ILE A 43 25.97 24.10 -0.41
C ILE A 43 26.07 25.02 -1.63
N ALA A 44 25.12 24.93 -2.56
CA ALA A 44 25.12 25.76 -3.76
C ALA A 44 25.06 27.26 -3.46
N PHE A 45 24.28 27.67 -2.45
CA PHE A 45 24.24 29.06 -2.01
C PHE A 45 25.57 29.52 -1.40
N SER A 46 26.21 28.66 -0.61
CA SER A 46 27.55 28.90 -0.09
C SER A 46 28.57 29.08 -1.21
N ASP A 47 28.53 28.23 -2.24
CA ASP A 47 29.48 28.28 -3.35
C ASP A 47 29.23 29.49 -4.26
N PHE A 48 27.96 29.83 -4.51
CA PHE A 48 27.60 31.10 -5.15
C PHE A 48 28.16 32.30 -4.38
N LYS A 49 28.05 32.34 -3.04
CA LYS A 49 28.62 33.42 -2.23
C LYS A 49 30.12 33.53 -2.31
N LYS A 50 30.85 32.40 -2.28
CA LYS A 50 32.32 32.39 -2.42
C LYS A 50 32.76 32.95 -3.77
N GLN A 51 31.98 32.69 -4.81
CA GLN A 51 32.31 33.06 -6.18
C GLN A 51 31.58 34.33 -6.65
N LYS A 52 30.84 35.02 -5.78
CA LYS A 52 30.04 36.21 -6.12
C LYS A 52 30.86 37.29 -6.83
N SER A 53 32.11 37.47 -6.43
CA SER A 53 33.02 38.45 -7.03
C SER A 53 33.23 38.23 -8.53
N VAL A 54 33.17 36.98 -9.01
CA VAL A 54 33.28 36.63 -10.43
C VAL A 54 32.12 37.24 -11.22
N PHE A 55 30.90 37.11 -10.69
CA PHE A 55 29.69 37.63 -11.31
C PHE A 55 29.56 39.15 -11.20
N THR A 56 30.15 39.78 -10.19
CA THR A 56 30.13 41.26 -10.06
C THR A 56 31.30 41.95 -10.77
N ALA A 57 32.40 41.25 -11.03
CA ALA A 57 33.61 41.80 -11.64
C ALA A 57 33.73 41.52 -13.15
N LEU A 58 32.71 40.92 -13.76
CA LEU A 58 32.71 40.71 -15.21
C LEU A 58 32.82 42.07 -15.93
N PRO A 59 33.77 42.24 -16.86
CA PRO A 59 33.90 43.49 -17.60
C PRO A 59 32.64 43.82 -18.39
N VAL A 60 32.24 45.10 -18.37
CA VAL A 60 31.07 45.59 -19.11
C VAL A 60 31.22 45.32 -20.61
N ASP A 61 32.44 45.27 -21.15
CA ASP A 61 32.77 45.04 -22.56
C ASP A 61 33.06 43.56 -22.93
N ALA A 62 32.81 42.62 -22.02
CA ALA A 62 33.09 41.20 -22.26
C ALA A 62 32.33 40.68 -23.50
N ASN A 63 33.09 40.09 -24.43
CA ASN A 63 32.51 39.40 -25.57
C ASN A 63 31.82 38.09 -25.12
N GLU A 64 31.01 37.52 -26.00
CA GLU A 64 30.14 36.39 -25.67
C GLU A 64 30.92 35.16 -25.19
N ALA A 65 32.02 34.83 -25.87
CA ALA A 65 32.92 33.75 -25.48
C ALA A 65 33.52 33.97 -24.08
N LYS A 66 33.87 35.21 -23.73
CA LYS A 66 34.39 35.55 -22.40
C LYS A 66 33.29 35.50 -21.34
N THR A 67 32.07 35.94 -21.63
CA THR A 67 30.92 35.82 -20.73
C THR A 67 30.57 34.35 -20.45
N ARG A 68 30.59 33.51 -21.49
CA ARG A 68 30.42 32.06 -21.40
C ARG A 68 31.41 31.44 -20.43
N LEU A 69 32.71 31.61 -20.71
CA LEU A 69 33.80 31.02 -19.93
C LEU A 69 33.89 31.53 -18.48
N GLN A 70 33.70 32.84 -18.27
CA GLN A 70 33.96 33.45 -16.96
C GLN A 70 32.76 33.47 -16.03
N SER A 71 31.53 33.27 -16.53
CA SER A 71 30.32 33.39 -15.72
C SER A 71 29.35 32.23 -15.92
N ILE A 72 28.96 31.94 -17.16
CA ILE A 72 27.91 30.96 -17.41
C ILE A 72 28.41 29.56 -17.04
N ASP A 73 29.62 29.20 -17.46
CA ASP A 73 30.24 27.91 -17.14
C ASP A 73 30.36 27.70 -15.62
N THR A 74 30.86 28.70 -14.89
CA THR A 74 30.94 28.66 -13.42
C THR A 74 29.57 28.49 -12.77
N MET A 75 28.54 29.19 -13.27
CA MET A 75 27.19 29.05 -12.73
C MET A 75 26.61 27.66 -12.97
N LEU A 76 26.78 27.09 -14.17
CA LEU A 76 26.23 25.79 -14.51
C LEU A 76 26.94 24.65 -13.78
N PHE A 77 28.27 24.63 -13.84
CA PHE A 77 29.06 23.48 -13.39
C PHE A 77 29.43 23.55 -11.91
N ASP A 78 29.77 24.74 -11.39
CA ASP A 78 30.28 24.84 -10.01
C ASP A 78 29.17 25.16 -8.99
N ILE A 79 28.01 25.66 -9.47
CA ILE A 79 26.91 26.09 -8.59
C ILE A 79 25.69 25.22 -8.82
N LEU A 80 25.16 25.15 -10.04
CA LEU A 80 23.87 24.50 -10.37
C LEU A 80 23.93 22.98 -10.56
N ASP A 81 25.09 22.38 -10.32
CA ASP A 81 25.33 20.92 -10.29
C ASP A 81 25.06 20.22 -11.64
N TRP A 82 25.35 20.90 -12.75
CA TRP A 82 25.39 20.26 -14.08
C TRP A 82 26.75 19.59 -14.30
N GLU A 83 26.76 18.40 -14.90
CA GLU A 83 27.99 17.75 -15.33
C GLU A 83 28.39 18.21 -16.74
N LYS A 84 29.69 18.22 -17.05
CA LYS A 84 30.17 18.69 -18.37
C LYS A 84 29.73 17.77 -19.51
N GLU A 85 29.57 16.49 -19.21
CA GLU A 85 29.10 15.44 -20.12
C GLU A 85 27.61 15.59 -20.45
N GLU A 86 26.86 16.35 -19.64
CA GLU A 86 25.42 16.57 -19.76
C GLU A 86 25.08 17.87 -20.50
N VAL A 87 26.08 18.71 -20.76
CA VAL A 87 25.88 20.02 -21.39
C VAL A 87 26.63 20.04 -22.72
N ASP A 88 25.89 20.03 -23.83
CA ASP A 88 26.45 20.14 -25.18
C ASP A 88 26.58 21.62 -25.56
N PRO A 89 27.81 22.18 -25.68
CA PRO A 89 28.01 23.52 -26.20
C PRO A 89 27.92 23.54 -27.73
N GLU A 90 27.39 24.62 -28.29
CA GLU A 90 27.30 24.85 -29.76
C GLU A 90 26.59 23.69 -30.50
N GLN A 91 25.42 23.31 -30.00
CA GLN A 91 24.63 22.22 -30.60
C GLN A 91 23.94 22.70 -31.88
N TYR A 92 24.21 22.01 -32.99
CA TYR A 92 23.66 22.37 -34.31
C TYR A 92 22.15 22.11 -34.43
N CYS A 93 21.42 23.12 -34.90
CA CYS A 93 20.00 23.11 -35.23
C CYS A 93 19.81 23.41 -36.73
N ARG A 94 19.44 22.38 -37.50
CA ARG A 94 19.30 22.42 -38.99
C ARG A 94 18.53 23.62 -39.55
N ALA A 95 17.58 24.20 -38.81
CA ALA A 95 16.73 25.29 -39.27
C ALA A 95 17.08 26.67 -38.67
N LYS A 96 17.92 26.75 -37.63
CA LYS A 96 18.08 27.98 -36.83
C LYS A 96 19.52 28.36 -36.44
N GLY A 97 20.53 27.54 -36.74
CA GLY A 97 21.93 27.82 -36.39
C GLY A 97 22.44 26.93 -35.26
N TYR A 98 23.24 27.48 -34.35
CA TYR A 98 23.85 26.75 -33.22
C TYR A 98 23.30 27.32 -31.90
N ALA A 99 22.89 26.44 -30.98
CA ALA A 99 22.47 26.82 -29.63
C ALA A 99 23.70 26.81 -28.69
N ASP A 100 23.84 27.83 -27.83
CA ASP A 100 25.06 27.99 -27.02
C ASP A 100 25.27 26.86 -26.01
N TYR A 101 24.22 26.48 -25.28
CA TYR A 101 24.22 25.33 -24.37
C TYR A 101 22.92 24.56 -24.47
N VAL A 102 23.04 23.23 -24.54
CA VAL A 102 21.91 22.29 -24.44
C VAL A 102 22.17 21.33 -23.30
N CYS A 103 21.42 21.47 -22.22
CA CYS A 103 21.56 20.65 -21.02
C CYS A 103 20.61 19.45 -21.10
N SER A 104 21.15 18.25 -20.92
CA SER A 104 20.46 16.98 -21.10
C SER A 104 20.69 16.03 -19.92
N VAL A 105 19.65 15.32 -19.49
CA VAL A 105 19.75 14.30 -18.44
C VAL A 105 19.19 13.00 -19.02
N GLU A 106 19.95 11.91 -18.91
CA GLU A 106 19.58 10.57 -19.42
C GLU A 106 19.11 10.57 -20.88
N GLY A 107 19.70 11.44 -21.72
CA GLY A 107 19.37 11.57 -23.14
C GLY A 107 18.13 12.42 -23.45
N GLN A 108 17.44 12.96 -22.44
CA GLN A 108 16.38 13.96 -22.60
C GLN A 108 16.96 15.37 -22.52
N ARG A 109 16.71 16.19 -23.53
CA ARG A 109 17.10 17.61 -23.53
C ARG A 109 16.13 18.39 -22.65
N LEU A 110 16.63 19.01 -21.58
CA LEU A 110 15.79 19.72 -20.62
C LEU A 110 15.80 21.22 -20.87
N LEU A 111 16.99 21.82 -21.02
CA LEU A 111 17.17 23.26 -21.03
C LEU A 111 18.04 23.69 -22.21
N VAL A 112 17.58 24.69 -22.96
CA VAL A 112 18.41 25.43 -23.93
C VAL A 112 18.72 26.81 -23.37
N ILE A 113 19.99 27.18 -23.36
CA ILE A 113 20.46 28.50 -22.90
C ILE A 113 21.06 29.24 -24.08
N GLU A 114 20.58 30.46 -24.32
CA GLU A 114 21.18 31.41 -25.25
C GLU A 114 21.98 32.48 -24.47
N ALA A 115 23.27 32.55 -24.75
CA ALA A 115 24.18 33.49 -24.14
C ALA A 115 24.27 34.78 -24.98
N LYS A 116 24.45 35.92 -24.32
CA LYS A 116 24.75 37.21 -24.97
C LYS A 116 25.95 37.88 -24.31
N ARG A 117 26.55 38.84 -25.03
CA ARG A 117 27.61 39.72 -24.49
C ARG A 117 27.11 40.50 -23.26
N SER A 118 27.99 40.81 -22.32
CA SER A 118 27.60 41.49 -21.08
C SER A 118 27.04 42.90 -21.29
N GLU A 119 27.47 43.60 -22.35
CA GLU A 119 26.91 44.91 -22.78
C GLU A 119 25.42 44.84 -23.14
N LYS A 120 24.93 43.66 -23.57
CA LYS A 120 23.54 43.47 -24.02
C LYS A 120 22.67 43.23 -22.79
N THR A 121 22.13 44.30 -22.23
CA THR A 121 21.30 44.25 -21.02
C THR A 121 19.83 44.00 -21.31
N PHE A 122 19.21 43.09 -20.57
CA PHE A 122 17.79 42.78 -20.63
C PHE A 122 16.93 43.74 -19.78
N THR A 123 17.36 44.99 -19.61
CA THR A 123 16.85 45.96 -18.61
C THR A 123 15.32 46.02 -18.58
N VAL A 124 14.77 45.46 -17.52
CA VAL A 124 13.47 45.78 -16.93
C VAL A 124 13.78 46.87 -15.90
N ASN A 125 12.96 47.92 -15.76
CA ASN A 125 13.21 49.12 -14.93
C ASN A 125 14.04 48.91 -13.63
N SER A 126 14.84 49.91 -13.23
CA SER A 126 15.86 49.85 -12.16
C SER A 126 15.37 49.60 -10.72
N GLU A 127 14.10 49.25 -10.53
CA GLU A 127 13.56 48.80 -9.24
C GLU A 127 13.66 47.28 -9.16
N ALA A 128 14.03 46.76 -7.98
CA ALA A 128 14.13 45.31 -7.77
C ALA A 128 12.77 44.64 -8.09
N LEU A 129 12.79 43.67 -8.99
CA LEU A 129 11.58 42.97 -9.39
C LEU A 129 11.09 42.08 -8.24
N GLU A 130 9.77 41.99 -8.10
CA GLU A 130 9.15 41.04 -7.17
C GLU A 130 9.56 39.60 -7.53
N ASN A 131 9.60 38.72 -6.53
CA ASN A 131 9.92 37.31 -6.75
C ASN A 131 8.74 36.53 -7.35
N ARG A 132 8.40 36.82 -8.61
CA ARG A 132 7.30 36.18 -9.35
C ARG A 132 7.57 36.17 -10.85
N PRO A 133 6.87 35.33 -11.63
CA PRO A 133 6.93 35.40 -13.09
C PRO A 133 6.21 36.63 -13.65
N TYR A 134 6.63 37.04 -14.85
CA TYR A 134 6.07 38.14 -15.64
C TYR A 134 5.65 37.64 -17.02
N SER A 135 4.66 38.27 -17.66
CA SER A 135 4.28 37.87 -19.02
C SER A 135 5.39 38.22 -20.01
N PHE A 136 5.56 37.38 -21.03
CA PHE A 136 6.50 37.62 -22.11
C PHE A 136 6.22 38.96 -22.81
N GLY A 137 4.95 39.31 -22.99
CA GLY A 137 4.54 40.60 -23.57
C GLY A 137 5.03 41.80 -22.76
N PHE A 138 5.01 41.70 -21.42
CA PHE A 138 5.57 42.72 -20.54
C PHE A 138 7.09 42.82 -20.69
N ILE A 139 7.80 41.68 -20.69
CA ILE A 139 9.26 41.66 -20.92
C ILE A 139 9.61 42.26 -22.29
N ALA A 140 8.84 41.94 -23.32
CA ALA A 140 9.05 42.47 -24.66
C ALA A 140 8.78 43.97 -24.78
N SER A 141 7.88 44.53 -23.97
CA SER A 141 7.67 45.98 -23.91
C SER A 141 8.80 46.73 -23.18
N GLU A 142 9.49 46.07 -22.26
CA GLU A 142 10.58 46.66 -21.47
C GLU A 142 11.94 46.51 -22.19
N SER A 143 12.21 45.35 -22.81
CA SER A 143 13.47 45.07 -23.50
C SER A 143 13.26 44.28 -24.79
N LYS A 144 13.48 44.96 -25.92
CA LYS A 144 13.50 44.32 -27.25
C LYS A 144 14.60 43.26 -27.35
N ASP A 145 15.75 43.53 -26.73
CA ASP A 145 16.89 42.62 -26.73
C ASP A 145 16.60 41.31 -25.98
N ALA A 146 15.84 41.37 -24.88
CA ALA A 146 15.36 40.19 -24.17
C ALA A 146 14.34 39.40 -25.00
N ALA A 147 13.42 40.09 -25.67
CA ALA A 147 12.41 39.46 -26.53
C ALA A 147 13.05 38.71 -27.72
N ASP A 148 13.97 39.36 -28.42
CA ASP A 148 14.66 38.79 -29.58
C ASP A 148 15.49 37.55 -29.15
N ALA A 149 16.19 37.63 -28.02
CA ALA A 149 16.97 36.51 -27.48
C ALA A 149 16.08 35.33 -27.04
N LEU A 150 14.98 35.59 -26.31
CA LEU A 150 14.05 34.53 -25.90
C LEU A 150 13.40 33.86 -27.10
N GLN A 151 12.99 34.62 -28.13
CA GLN A 151 12.43 34.04 -29.36
C GLN A 151 13.43 33.17 -30.11
N GLN A 152 14.70 33.60 -30.17
CA GLN A 152 15.78 32.82 -30.75
C GLN A 152 15.94 31.48 -30.00
N ALA A 153 16.04 31.54 -28.66
CA ALA A 153 16.23 30.39 -27.80
C ALA A 153 15.03 29.41 -27.81
N ILE A 154 13.80 29.93 -27.79
CA ILE A 154 12.56 29.15 -28.00
C ILE A 154 12.59 28.42 -29.34
N GLY A 155 13.13 29.08 -30.37
CA GLY A 155 13.30 28.47 -31.67
C GLY A 155 14.20 27.22 -31.65
N TYR A 156 15.33 27.31 -30.96
CA TYR A 156 16.23 26.18 -30.77
C TYR A 156 15.58 25.08 -29.96
N ALA A 157 15.01 25.41 -28.81
CA ALA A 157 14.35 24.45 -27.93
C ALA A 157 13.20 23.69 -28.60
N ALA A 158 12.36 24.39 -29.38
CA ALA A 158 11.26 23.77 -30.13
C ALA A 158 11.77 22.79 -31.21
N THR A 159 12.92 23.08 -31.82
CA THR A 159 13.54 22.20 -32.84
C THR A 159 14.20 20.99 -32.19
N LEU A 160 14.83 21.19 -31.02
CA LEU A 160 15.58 20.16 -30.31
C LEU A 160 14.71 19.29 -29.39
N GLY A 161 13.49 19.72 -29.08
CA GLY A 161 12.58 19.06 -28.16
C GLY A 161 12.89 19.33 -26.68
N ALA A 162 13.49 20.48 -26.35
CA ALA A 162 13.77 20.86 -24.97
C ALA A 162 12.56 21.52 -24.30
N HIS A 163 12.34 21.24 -23.01
CA HIS A 163 11.16 21.72 -22.26
C HIS A 163 11.31 23.17 -21.80
N TYR A 164 12.51 23.56 -21.39
CA TYR A 164 12.84 24.89 -20.87
C TYR A 164 13.74 25.70 -21.79
N VAL A 165 13.60 27.02 -21.69
CA VAL A 165 14.40 28.00 -22.40
C VAL A 165 14.93 29.02 -21.40
N ALA A 166 16.22 29.33 -21.50
CA ALA A 166 16.83 30.42 -20.77
C ALA A 166 17.61 31.37 -21.68
N ILE A 167 17.72 32.62 -21.23
CA ILE A 167 18.66 33.60 -21.79
C ILE A 167 19.51 34.19 -20.66
N THR A 168 20.77 34.48 -20.95
CA THR A 168 21.66 35.12 -19.99
C THR A 168 22.74 35.97 -20.66
N ASN A 169 23.15 37.06 -20.00
CA ASN A 169 24.33 37.85 -20.32
C ASN A 169 25.41 37.74 -19.22
N GLY A 170 25.33 36.69 -18.39
CA GLY A 170 26.15 36.44 -17.21
C GLY A 170 25.51 36.97 -15.92
N HIS A 171 25.08 38.24 -15.92
CA HIS A 171 24.57 38.94 -14.73
C HIS A 171 23.05 38.82 -14.56
N GLN A 172 22.33 38.66 -15.66
CA GLN A 172 20.89 38.57 -15.72
C GLN A 172 20.50 37.20 -16.27
N TRP A 173 19.46 36.60 -15.70
CA TRP A 173 19.00 35.26 -16.06
C TRP A 173 17.48 35.25 -16.18
N LEU A 174 16.97 34.77 -17.31
CA LEU A 174 15.54 34.63 -17.53
C LEU A 174 15.23 33.19 -17.94
N LEU A 175 14.11 32.65 -17.47
CA LEU A 175 13.62 31.30 -17.78
C LEU A 175 12.16 31.33 -18.22
N THR A 176 11.82 30.56 -19.26
CA THR A 176 10.44 30.31 -19.69
C THR A 176 10.28 28.90 -20.25
N LEU A 177 9.04 28.51 -20.53
CA LEU A 177 8.72 27.25 -21.20
C LEU A 177 8.79 27.38 -22.73
N THR A 178 9.30 26.34 -23.38
CA THR A 178 9.37 26.27 -24.85
C THR A 178 7.99 26.36 -25.49
N PHE A 179 6.99 25.73 -24.88
CA PHE A 179 5.61 25.69 -25.35
C PHE A 179 4.64 25.64 -24.18
N VAL A 180 3.52 26.34 -24.31
CA VAL A 180 2.37 26.27 -23.40
C VAL A 180 1.13 26.11 -24.27
N GLU A 181 0.35 25.06 -24.01
CA GLU A 181 -0.84 24.77 -24.78
C GLU A 181 -1.89 25.88 -24.63
N GLY A 182 -2.49 26.29 -25.75
CA GLY A 182 -3.56 27.30 -25.75
C GLY A 182 -3.14 28.74 -25.45
N LYS A 183 -1.84 29.03 -25.28
CA LYS A 183 -1.33 30.39 -25.02
C LYS A 183 -0.43 30.90 -26.15
N ASP A 184 -0.70 32.11 -26.59
CA ASP A 184 0.19 32.87 -27.47
C ASP A 184 1.51 33.20 -26.77
N LEU A 185 2.57 33.44 -27.54
CA LEU A 185 3.90 33.71 -26.99
C LEU A 185 3.89 34.86 -25.98
N SER A 186 3.15 35.93 -26.23
CA SER A 186 3.04 37.10 -25.34
C SER A 186 2.44 36.79 -23.97
N GLU A 187 1.65 35.72 -23.85
CA GLU A 187 0.95 35.35 -22.61
C GLU A 187 1.74 34.34 -21.77
N ARG A 188 2.86 33.85 -22.28
CA ARG A 188 3.72 32.93 -21.55
C ARG A 188 4.42 33.64 -20.41
N LEU A 189 4.64 32.93 -19.33
CA LEU A 189 5.31 33.46 -18.15
C LEU A 189 6.83 33.30 -18.26
N VAL A 190 7.55 34.30 -17.78
CA VAL A 190 9.00 34.40 -17.77
C VAL A 190 9.44 34.75 -16.35
N PHE A 191 10.29 33.92 -15.75
CA PHE A 191 10.93 34.22 -14.47
C PHE A 191 12.19 35.04 -14.73
N VAL A 192 12.40 36.11 -13.94
CA VAL A 192 13.46 37.09 -14.20
C VAL A 192 14.34 37.30 -12.97
N PHE A 193 15.65 37.24 -13.19
CA PHE A 193 16.68 37.64 -12.24
C PHE A 193 17.52 38.76 -12.87
N GLU A 194 17.30 39.98 -12.42
CA GLU A 194 17.78 41.22 -13.05
C GLU A 194 19.22 41.61 -12.69
N SER A 195 19.82 40.98 -11.68
CA SER A 195 21.21 41.22 -11.26
C SER A 195 21.76 40.09 -10.38
N PRO A 196 23.09 40.03 -10.15
CA PRO A 196 23.70 39.11 -9.19
C PRO A 196 23.18 39.30 -7.75
N GLU A 197 22.84 40.53 -7.35
CA GLU A 197 22.21 40.81 -6.06
C GLU A 197 20.80 40.23 -6.00
N ALA A 198 20.04 40.30 -7.09
CA ALA A 198 18.71 39.72 -7.18
C ALA A 198 18.75 38.18 -7.15
N ILE A 199 19.78 37.57 -7.75
CA ILE A 199 20.07 36.14 -7.63
C ILE A 199 20.37 35.77 -6.18
N GLU A 200 21.22 36.53 -5.48
CA GLU A 200 21.52 36.26 -4.06
C GLU A 200 20.27 36.33 -3.19
N ASN A 201 19.49 37.42 -3.31
CA ASN A 201 18.30 37.65 -2.49
C ASN A 201 17.19 36.61 -2.75
N ARG A 202 17.12 36.07 -3.98
CA ARG A 202 16.10 35.10 -4.42
C ARG A 202 16.73 33.76 -4.83
N PHE A 203 17.83 33.36 -4.19
CA PHE A 203 18.64 32.22 -4.63
C PHE A 203 17.85 30.91 -4.66
N ARG A 204 16.90 30.71 -3.73
CA ARG A 204 16.02 29.54 -3.77
C ARG A 204 15.20 29.45 -5.05
N SER A 205 14.62 30.56 -5.49
CA SER A 205 13.87 30.61 -6.74
C SER A 205 14.80 30.44 -7.94
N PHE A 206 15.99 31.02 -7.90
CA PHE A 206 17.02 30.80 -8.93
C PHE A 206 17.41 29.32 -9.04
N TRP A 207 17.65 28.66 -7.90
CA TRP A 207 17.94 27.23 -7.81
C TRP A 207 16.82 26.38 -8.41
N GLN A 208 15.56 26.70 -8.11
CA GLN A 208 14.38 26.04 -8.69
C GLN A 208 14.32 26.20 -10.21
N CYS A 209 14.74 27.36 -10.73
CA CYS A 209 14.71 27.67 -12.15
C CYS A 209 15.83 27.00 -12.97
N PHE A 210 17.02 26.77 -12.41
CA PHE A 210 18.18 26.41 -13.24
C PHE A 210 18.99 25.19 -12.79
N SER A 211 18.75 24.65 -11.58
CA SER A 211 19.48 23.46 -11.11
C SER A 211 19.01 22.18 -11.82
N LYS A 212 19.96 21.27 -12.06
CA LYS A 212 19.70 19.94 -12.64
C LYS A 212 18.56 19.23 -11.91
N GLU A 213 18.67 19.10 -10.60
CA GLU A 213 17.69 18.38 -9.77
C GLU A 213 16.26 18.92 -9.91
N LYS A 214 16.10 20.25 -9.94
CA LYS A 214 14.79 20.90 -9.93
C LYS A 214 14.13 20.94 -11.29
N LEU A 215 14.92 21.01 -12.36
CA LEU A 215 14.43 20.94 -13.73
C LEU A 215 14.01 19.51 -14.11
N THR A 216 14.74 18.47 -13.67
CA THR A 216 14.30 17.07 -13.87
C THR A 216 12.99 16.75 -13.14
N GLN A 217 12.73 17.41 -12.01
CA GLN A 217 11.49 17.27 -11.25
C GLN A 217 10.33 18.12 -11.79
N HIS A 218 10.54 18.92 -12.83
CA HIS A 218 9.58 19.89 -13.35
C HIS A 218 9.02 20.87 -12.29
N SER A 219 9.80 21.17 -11.26
CA SER A 219 9.28 21.90 -10.08
C SER A 219 8.90 23.35 -10.36
N ILE A 220 9.47 23.96 -11.41
CA ILE A 220 9.16 25.33 -11.82
C ILE A 220 7.97 25.40 -12.78
N ASP A 221 7.50 24.26 -13.29
CA ASP A 221 6.35 24.20 -14.20
C ASP A 221 5.12 24.77 -13.51
N GLU A 222 4.85 24.45 -12.25
CA GLU A 222 3.71 25.04 -11.51
C GLU A 222 3.73 26.57 -11.55
N THR A 223 4.92 27.18 -11.45
CA THR A 223 5.06 28.64 -11.44
C THR A 223 5.03 29.26 -12.84
N LEU A 224 5.54 28.58 -13.86
CA LEU A 224 5.57 29.05 -15.25
C LEU A 224 4.32 28.68 -16.05
N LEU A 225 3.66 27.60 -15.66
CA LEU A 225 2.36 27.17 -16.18
C LEU A 225 1.21 27.84 -15.45
N ASP A 226 1.45 28.56 -14.33
CA ASP A 226 0.43 29.20 -13.48
C ASP A 226 -0.55 30.02 -14.33
N ILE A 227 -1.54 29.32 -14.88
CA ILE A 227 -2.94 29.66 -14.72
C ILE A 227 -3.04 29.76 -13.21
N LEU A 228 -3.28 30.95 -12.68
CA LEU A 228 -3.65 31.18 -11.28
C LEU A 228 -4.78 30.22 -10.89
N LEU A 229 -4.47 28.95 -10.60
CA LEU A 229 -5.44 27.94 -10.23
C LEU A 229 -5.73 28.22 -8.79
N ARG A 230 -6.69 29.11 -8.60
CA ARG A 230 -7.17 29.48 -7.28
C ARG A 230 -7.51 28.18 -6.55
N PRO A 231 -7.14 28.05 -5.27
CA PRO A 231 -7.55 26.90 -4.50
C PRO A 231 -9.08 26.82 -4.52
N ALA A 232 -9.59 25.59 -4.55
CA ALA A 232 -11.02 25.38 -4.45
C ALA A 232 -11.57 26.05 -3.16
N PRO A 233 -12.80 26.61 -3.21
CA PRO A 233 -13.43 27.17 -2.03
C PRO A 233 -13.60 26.12 -0.93
N PRO A 234 -13.69 26.52 0.35
CA PRO A 234 -13.88 25.56 1.42
C PRO A 234 -15.21 24.80 1.26
N LYS A 235 -15.18 23.49 1.53
CA LYS A 235 -16.34 22.60 1.60
C LYS A 235 -17.38 23.11 2.60
N ALA A 236 -18.66 22.85 2.38
CA ALA A 236 -19.71 23.24 3.33
C ALA A 236 -19.53 22.55 4.71
N SER A 237 -19.00 21.32 4.71
CA SER A 237 -18.64 20.56 5.91
C SER A 237 -17.69 21.32 6.85
N SER A 238 -16.79 22.14 6.33
CA SER A 238 -15.85 22.94 7.13
C SER A 238 -16.52 23.97 8.05
N LYS A 239 -17.78 24.36 7.74
CA LYS A 239 -18.56 25.32 8.53
C LYS A 239 -19.38 24.66 9.64
N ILE A 240 -19.43 23.33 9.68
CA ILE A 240 -20.22 22.58 10.66
C ILE A 240 -19.46 22.53 11.98
N THR A 241 -20.03 23.13 13.03
CA THR A 241 -19.42 23.13 14.36
C THR A 241 -19.37 21.71 14.96
N GLY A 242 -18.19 21.27 15.39
CA GLY A 242 -17.98 19.95 16.00
C GLY A 242 -18.03 18.79 15.01
N TYR A 243 -17.64 19.04 13.76
CA TYR A 243 -17.57 18.04 12.71
C TYR A 243 -16.40 17.05 12.91
N PRO A 244 -16.59 15.74 12.68
CA PRO A 244 -17.87 15.05 12.53
C PRO A 244 -18.51 14.70 13.91
N LYS A 245 -19.84 14.72 14.01
CA LYS A 245 -20.57 14.39 15.26
C LYS A 245 -20.91 12.90 15.35
N LEU A 246 -20.92 12.31 16.55
CA LEU A 246 -21.31 10.91 16.75
C LEU A 246 -22.82 10.65 16.54
N ALA A 247 -23.15 9.48 15.98
CA ALA A 247 -24.51 8.98 15.82
C ALA A 247 -24.83 7.92 16.90
N THR A 248 -26.02 8.01 17.50
CA THR A 248 -26.46 7.13 18.59
C THR A 248 -27.90 6.67 18.38
N ARG A 249 -28.13 5.65 17.54
CA ARG A 249 -29.47 5.03 17.37
C ARG A 249 -29.50 3.51 17.55
N ASN A 250 -28.35 2.84 17.60
CA ASN A 250 -28.30 1.39 17.73
C ASN A 250 -28.23 0.99 19.20
N VAL A 251 -29.31 0.37 19.70
CA VAL A 251 -29.44 -0.01 21.11
C VAL A 251 -28.64 -1.26 21.45
N PHE A 252 -28.40 -2.15 20.47
CA PHE A 252 -27.69 -3.42 20.64
C PHE A 252 -26.25 -3.38 20.14
N GLN A 253 -25.69 -2.18 19.95
CA GLN A 253 -24.34 -1.99 19.43
C GLN A 253 -23.29 -2.76 20.25
N ASN A 254 -23.39 -2.71 21.58
CA ASN A 254 -22.42 -3.33 22.48
C ASN A 254 -22.49 -4.86 22.43
N GLU A 255 -23.69 -5.42 22.51
CA GLU A 255 -23.93 -6.86 22.47
C GLU A 255 -23.54 -7.47 21.12
N LEU A 256 -23.90 -6.80 20.02
CA LEU A 256 -23.48 -7.18 18.67
C LEU A 256 -21.97 -7.09 18.53
N SER A 257 -21.34 -5.98 18.95
CA SER A 257 -19.89 -5.84 18.83
C SER A 257 -19.18 -6.94 19.60
N TYR A 258 -19.60 -7.26 20.84
CA TYR A 258 -18.98 -8.31 21.63
C TYR A 258 -19.03 -9.69 20.94
N ILE A 259 -20.20 -10.12 20.48
CA ILE A 259 -20.36 -11.43 19.81
C ILE A 259 -19.59 -11.46 18.49
N LEU A 260 -19.67 -10.39 17.69
CA LEU A 260 -19.00 -10.31 16.40
C LEU A 260 -17.48 -10.23 16.58
N ASP A 261 -16.96 -9.47 17.55
CA ASP A 261 -15.53 -9.42 17.85
C ASP A 261 -15.02 -10.80 18.24
N TYR A 262 -15.74 -11.51 19.12
CA TYR A 262 -15.39 -12.88 19.46
C TYR A 262 -15.32 -13.76 18.21
N VAL A 263 -16.41 -13.87 17.44
CA VAL A 263 -16.51 -14.78 16.28
C VAL A 263 -15.50 -14.42 15.18
N TRP A 264 -15.13 -13.15 15.03
CA TRP A 264 -14.18 -12.70 14.02
C TRP A 264 -12.73 -12.90 14.49
N GLN A 265 -12.46 -12.84 15.80
CA GLN A 265 -11.14 -13.08 16.41
C GLN A 265 -10.80 -14.56 16.60
N VAL A 266 -11.78 -15.48 16.72
CA VAL A 266 -11.49 -16.93 16.91
C VAL A 266 -10.56 -17.50 15.82
N MET A 267 -10.56 -16.95 14.60
CA MET A 267 -9.62 -17.35 13.53
C MET A 267 -8.15 -17.11 13.89
N ALA A 268 -7.87 -16.09 14.69
CA ALA A 268 -6.52 -15.69 15.07
C ALA A 268 -5.97 -16.53 16.23
N GLN A 269 -6.83 -17.25 16.95
CA GLN A 269 -6.44 -18.14 18.05
C GLN A 269 -6.29 -19.58 17.54
N ASP A 270 -5.34 -20.33 18.12
CA ASP A 270 -5.14 -21.76 17.82
C ASP A 270 -6.00 -22.66 18.70
N GLU A 271 -6.32 -22.23 19.92
CA GLU A 271 -7.31 -22.86 20.79
C GLU A 271 -8.73 -22.60 20.24
N GLY A 272 -9.52 -23.66 20.02
CA GLY A 272 -10.89 -23.57 19.49
C GLY A 272 -11.02 -23.68 17.96
N SER A 273 -9.91 -23.93 17.25
CA SER A 273 -9.87 -23.95 15.78
C SER A 273 -10.73 -25.04 15.14
N SER A 274 -10.86 -26.24 15.71
CA SER A 274 -11.55 -27.36 15.04
C SER A 274 -13.07 -27.15 14.94
N ASP A 275 -13.75 -26.82 16.04
CA ASP A 275 -15.19 -26.51 16.03
C ASP A 275 -15.48 -25.32 15.13
N PHE A 276 -14.71 -24.26 15.27
CA PHE A 276 -14.89 -23.05 14.49
C PHE A 276 -14.69 -23.29 12.99
N VAL A 277 -13.62 -23.99 12.61
CA VAL A 277 -13.30 -24.30 11.21
C VAL A 277 -14.34 -25.25 10.62
N ASN A 278 -14.78 -26.27 11.35
CA ASN A 278 -15.86 -27.16 10.91
C ASN A 278 -17.14 -26.39 10.54
N ASN A 279 -17.51 -25.43 11.39
CA ASN A 279 -18.75 -24.71 11.23
C ASN A 279 -18.65 -23.53 10.25
N CYS A 280 -17.46 -22.93 10.12
CA CYS A 280 -17.30 -21.67 9.40
C CYS A 280 -16.47 -21.71 8.13
N TYR A 281 -15.65 -22.75 7.92
CA TYR A 281 -14.86 -22.86 6.71
C TYR A 281 -15.75 -23.13 5.50
N VAL A 282 -15.60 -22.33 4.45
CA VAL A 282 -16.27 -22.55 3.17
C VAL A 282 -15.25 -23.10 2.20
N SER A 283 -15.40 -24.37 1.83
CA SER A 283 -14.56 -24.99 0.81
C SER A 283 -15.06 -24.58 -0.59
N PRO A 284 -14.25 -23.87 -1.39
CA PRO A 284 -14.41 -23.84 -2.84
C PRO A 284 -14.24 -25.25 -3.41
N GLU A 285 -14.82 -25.50 -4.59
CA GLU A 285 -14.77 -26.80 -5.26
C GLU A 285 -13.34 -27.22 -5.61
N ASN A 286 -12.51 -26.27 -6.06
CA ASN A 286 -11.12 -26.53 -6.46
C ASN A 286 -10.18 -26.90 -5.29
N HIS A 287 -10.64 -26.82 -4.04
CA HIS A 287 -9.85 -27.27 -2.89
C HIS A 287 -9.93 -28.78 -2.68
N LEU A 288 -10.96 -29.47 -3.19
CA LEU A 288 -11.13 -30.91 -2.99
C LEU A 288 -9.97 -31.70 -3.59
N ASP A 289 -9.59 -31.38 -4.83
CA ASP A 289 -8.46 -32.03 -5.52
C ASP A 289 -7.13 -31.74 -4.81
N ALA A 290 -6.92 -30.49 -4.38
CA ALA A 290 -5.73 -30.10 -3.63
C ALA A 290 -5.63 -30.86 -2.29
N ILE A 291 -6.75 -31.00 -1.57
CA ILE A 291 -6.80 -31.76 -0.32
C ILE A 291 -6.52 -33.25 -0.58
N ALA A 292 -7.11 -33.84 -1.63
CA ALA A 292 -6.88 -35.24 -1.98
C ALA A 292 -5.40 -35.51 -2.27
N LEU A 293 -4.77 -34.64 -3.06
CA LEU A 293 -3.33 -34.70 -3.35
C LEU A 293 -2.48 -34.59 -2.07
N VAL A 294 -2.81 -33.65 -1.18
CA VAL A 294 -2.08 -33.49 0.09
C VAL A 294 -2.24 -34.74 0.96
N LYS A 295 -3.44 -35.34 1.06
CA LYS A 295 -3.65 -36.58 1.81
C LYS A 295 -2.82 -37.74 1.26
N GLU A 296 -2.80 -37.92 -0.05
CA GLU A 296 -1.99 -38.95 -0.72
C GLU A 296 -0.51 -38.79 -0.36
N LEU A 297 -0.01 -37.56 -0.39
CA LEU A 297 1.38 -37.26 -0.06
C LEU A 297 1.69 -37.45 1.43
N ILE A 298 0.76 -37.16 2.34
CA ILE A 298 0.93 -37.45 3.78
C ILE A 298 1.08 -38.96 4.02
N VAL A 299 0.24 -39.77 3.35
CA VAL A 299 0.30 -41.23 3.43
C VAL A 299 1.61 -41.75 2.85
N LYS A 300 2.00 -41.26 1.67
CA LYS A 300 3.29 -41.59 1.03
C LYS A 300 4.45 -41.27 1.97
N ARG A 301 4.47 -40.08 2.56
CA ARG A 301 5.52 -39.65 3.50
C ARG A 301 5.63 -40.56 4.72
N SER A 302 4.49 -40.92 5.31
CA SER A 302 4.44 -41.83 6.45
C SER A 302 5.00 -43.22 6.10
N ALA A 303 4.75 -43.70 4.89
CA ALA A 303 5.29 -44.96 4.41
C ALA A 303 6.82 -44.89 4.17
N GLU A 304 7.31 -43.78 3.62
CA GLU A 304 8.75 -43.56 3.40
C GLU A 304 9.51 -43.45 4.73
N ASP A 305 8.98 -42.73 5.71
CA ASP A 305 9.53 -42.66 7.07
C ASP A 305 9.59 -44.04 7.74
N ALA A 306 8.59 -44.90 7.50
CA ALA A 306 8.60 -46.28 7.98
C ALA A 306 9.69 -47.15 7.31
N ILE A 307 10.05 -46.88 6.05
CA ILE A 307 11.17 -47.54 5.36
C ILE A 307 12.51 -47.05 5.92
N ILE A 308 12.67 -45.73 6.07
CA ILE A 308 13.88 -45.11 6.62
C ILE A 308 14.18 -45.62 8.03
N THR A 309 13.14 -45.79 8.87
CA THR A 309 13.29 -46.27 10.25
C THR A 309 13.72 -47.74 10.34
N LYS A 310 13.46 -48.56 9.30
CA LYS A 310 13.81 -50.00 9.28
C LYS A 310 15.26 -50.28 8.90
N HIS A 311 15.94 -49.34 8.24
CA HIS A 311 17.31 -49.55 7.77
C HIS A 311 18.31 -48.76 8.63
N GLU A 312 19.25 -49.45 9.28
CA GLU A 312 20.42 -48.79 9.88
C GLU A 312 21.39 -48.39 8.77
N ILE A 313 21.48 -47.10 8.48
CA ILE A 313 22.48 -46.56 7.55
C ILE A 313 23.84 -46.62 8.24
N GLN A 314 24.59 -47.71 8.02
CA GLN A 314 25.94 -47.90 8.57
C GLN A 314 27.04 -47.36 7.63
N SER A 315 26.77 -47.18 6.32
CA SER A 315 27.65 -46.45 5.37
C SER A 315 26.90 -46.09 4.06
N ILE A 316 27.37 -45.05 3.35
CA ILE A 316 26.83 -44.60 2.04
C ILE A 316 26.92 -45.70 0.97
N ASP A 317 27.92 -46.58 1.03
CA ASP A 317 28.16 -47.64 0.04
C ASP A 317 27.15 -48.82 0.11
N LYS A 318 26.26 -48.85 1.11
CA LYS A 318 25.21 -49.86 1.27
C LYS A 318 23.82 -49.25 1.47
N LEU A 319 23.52 -48.15 0.78
CA LEU A 319 22.15 -47.65 0.66
C LEU A 319 21.30 -48.71 -0.07
N PRO A 320 20.23 -49.26 0.54
CA PRO A 320 19.25 -50.08 -0.17
C PRO A 320 18.77 -49.35 -1.41
N GLN A 321 18.65 -50.02 -2.57
CA GLN A 321 18.14 -49.41 -3.81
C GLN A 321 16.78 -48.70 -3.60
N GLN A 322 15.98 -49.16 -2.64
CA GLN A 322 14.72 -48.54 -2.24
C GLN A 322 14.86 -47.14 -1.61
N LEU A 323 15.97 -46.84 -0.91
CA LEU A 323 16.23 -45.50 -0.34
C LEU A 323 16.83 -44.55 -1.38
N ALA A 324 17.65 -45.08 -2.31
CA ALA A 324 18.26 -44.28 -3.38
C ALA A 324 17.26 -43.81 -4.45
N GLN A 325 16.08 -44.43 -4.53
CA GLN A 325 15.01 -44.07 -5.45
C GLN A 325 13.95 -43.13 -4.85
N LEU A 326 14.07 -42.75 -3.57
CA LEU A 326 13.14 -41.81 -2.96
C LEU A 326 13.35 -40.41 -3.57
N PRO A 327 12.29 -39.77 -4.11
CA PRO A 327 12.41 -38.44 -4.66
C PRO A 327 12.75 -37.42 -3.56
N SER A 328 13.53 -36.39 -3.91
CA SER A 328 13.77 -35.26 -3.01
C SER A 328 12.44 -34.59 -2.66
N GLU A 329 12.25 -34.36 -1.36
CA GLU A 329 11.08 -33.64 -0.86
C GLU A 329 11.07 -32.20 -1.33
N LYS A 330 9.85 -31.68 -1.53
CA LYS A 330 9.61 -30.33 -2.07
C LYS A 330 8.54 -29.62 -1.25
N PRO A 331 8.61 -28.29 -1.12
CA PRO A 331 7.59 -27.54 -0.39
C PRO A 331 6.28 -27.45 -1.19
N PHE A 332 5.18 -27.36 -0.45
CA PHE A 332 3.84 -27.10 -0.94
C PHE A 332 3.58 -25.60 -0.98
N VAL A 333 3.44 -25.03 -2.18
CA VAL A 333 3.20 -23.60 -2.34
C VAL A 333 1.71 -23.35 -2.53
N ILE A 334 1.15 -22.61 -1.58
CA ILE A 334 -0.23 -22.17 -1.57
C ILE A 334 -0.30 -20.76 -2.12
N LEU A 335 -0.80 -20.63 -3.35
CA LEU A 335 -0.87 -19.35 -4.06
C LEU A 335 -2.22 -18.67 -3.83
N GLY A 336 -2.19 -17.38 -3.53
CA GLY A 336 -3.38 -16.53 -3.50
C GLY A 336 -3.09 -15.09 -3.09
N HIS A 337 -3.94 -14.14 -3.46
CA HIS A 337 -3.82 -12.77 -2.97
C HIS A 337 -4.15 -12.64 -1.48
N VAL A 338 -3.86 -11.48 -0.89
CA VAL A 338 -4.16 -11.17 0.51
C VAL A 338 -5.66 -11.25 0.78
N GLY A 339 -6.02 -11.92 1.88
CA GLY A 339 -7.41 -11.99 2.33
C GLY A 339 -8.30 -13.02 1.61
N ARG A 340 -7.72 -13.91 0.78
CA ARG A 340 -8.46 -14.98 0.06
C ARG A 340 -8.69 -16.27 0.85
N GLY A 341 -8.24 -16.34 2.11
CA GLY A 341 -8.50 -17.47 3.00
C GLY A 341 -7.41 -18.56 3.07
N LYS A 342 -6.15 -18.23 2.75
CA LYS A 342 -4.99 -19.15 2.87
C LYS A 342 -4.80 -19.71 4.29
N THR A 343 -4.78 -18.83 5.30
CA THR A 343 -4.77 -19.22 6.72
C THR A 343 -5.93 -20.16 7.06
N SER A 344 -7.15 -19.83 6.60
CA SER A 344 -8.33 -20.66 6.84
C SER A 344 -8.20 -22.04 6.20
N PHE A 345 -7.62 -22.11 4.99
CA PHE A 345 -7.35 -23.37 4.30
C PHE A 345 -6.34 -24.22 5.07
N LEU A 346 -5.23 -23.63 5.55
CA LEU A 346 -4.25 -24.35 6.36
C LEU A 346 -4.87 -24.90 7.65
N LYS A 347 -5.65 -24.10 8.38
CA LYS A 347 -6.36 -24.56 9.58
C LYS A 347 -7.39 -25.65 9.27
N TYR A 348 -8.11 -25.55 8.15
CA TYR A 348 -9.02 -26.60 7.69
C TYR A 348 -8.31 -27.89 7.33
N LEU A 349 -7.18 -27.81 6.65
CA LEU A 349 -6.35 -28.96 6.33
C LEU A 349 -5.91 -29.68 7.60
N ARG A 350 -5.40 -28.92 8.59
CA ARG A 350 -4.84 -29.46 9.84
C ARG A 350 -5.88 -30.04 10.78
N HIS A 351 -6.95 -29.32 11.06
CA HIS A 351 -7.88 -29.67 12.13
C HIS A 351 -9.13 -30.43 11.67
N VAL A 352 -9.36 -30.53 10.35
CA VAL A 352 -10.56 -31.17 9.80
C VAL A 352 -10.20 -32.16 8.70
N ALA A 353 -9.66 -31.68 7.59
CA ALA A 353 -9.53 -32.51 6.39
C ALA A 353 -8.52 -33.64 6.56
N ALA A 354 -7.35 -33.35 7.13
CA ALA A 354 -6.24 -34.30 7.32
C ALA A 354 -5.86 -34.48 8.79
N SER A 355 -6.77 -34.17 9.73
CA SER A 355 -6.52 -34.27 11.17
C SER A 355 -6.02 -35.66 11.59
N ASP A 356 -6.68 -36.72 11.11
CA ASP A 356 -6.31 -38.09 11.46
C ASP A 356 -4.91 -38.45 10.93
N LEU A 357 -4.58 -37.99 9.72
CA LEU A 357 -3.31 -38.29 9.08
C LEU A 357 -2.14 -37.49 9.67
N LEU A 358 -2.40 -36.25 10.13
CA LEU A 358 -1.41 -35.37 10.74
C LEU A 358 -1.27 -35.59 12.24
N SER A 359 -2.09 -36.44 12.86
CA SER A 359 -2.01 -36.76 14.29
C SER A 359 -0.68 -37.42 14.69
N SER A 360 -0.02 -38.12 13.76
CA SER A 360 1.29 -38.75 13.94
C SER A 360 2.47 -37.80 13.65
N PHE A 361 2.19 -36.54 13.30
CA PHE A 361 3.19 -35.54 12.93
C PHE A 361 3.41 -34.54 14.07
N ILE A 362 4.66 -34.14 14.26
CA ILE A 362 4.99 -32.88 14.94
C ILE A 362 4.61 -31.76 13.96
N GLN A 363 3.66 -30.92 14.35
CA GLN A 363 3.12 -29.82 13.56
C GLN A 363 3.70 -28.50 14.09
N LEU A 364 4.46 -27.81 13.25
CA LEU A 364 5.16 -26.56 13.60
C LEU A 364 4.61 -25.40 12.77
N ASP A 365 4.24 -24.31 13.43
CA ASP A 365 3.59 -23.14 12.81
C ASP A 365 4.49 -21.91 12.79
N ILE A 366 4.88 -21.43 11.62
CA ILE A 366 5.73 -20.25 11.48
C ILE A 366 4.90 -19.12 10.90
N ASN A 367 4.57 -18.13 11.72
CA ASN A 367 3.68 -17.03 11.36
C ASN A 367 4.45 -15.74 11.06
N PHE A 368 4.51 -15.37 9.78
CA PHE A 368 5.28 -14.21 9.32
C PHE A 368 4.54 -12.86 9.43
N ILE A 369 3.46 -12.77 10.22
CA ILE A 369 2.64 -11.55 10.29
C ILE A 369 3.43 -10.32 10.75
N ASP A 370 4.18 -10.44 11.85
CA ASP A 370 4.88 -9.31 12.48
C ASP A 370 6.41 -9.43 12.37
N ARG A 371 6.96 -10.65 12.36
CA ARG A 371 8.41 -10.91 12.24
C ARG A 371 8.75 -11.82 11.06
N PRO A 372 9.99 -11.80 10.55
CA PRO A 372 11.10 -10.88 10.89
C PRO A 372 11.11 -9.60 10.05
N ASP A 373 11.72 -8.52 10.53
CA ASP A 373 11.69 -7.19 9.87
C ASP A 373 12.46 -7.19 8.54
N GLU A 374 13.55 -7.96 8.48
CA GLU A 374 14.44 -8.07 7.33
C GLU A 374 14.53 -9.51 6.79
N SER A 375 14.79 -9.64 5.50
CA SER A 375 14.92 -10.94 4.82
C SER A 375 16.15 -11.74 5.27
N SER A 376 17.20 -11.07 5.75
CA SER A 376 18.41 -11.67 6.33
C SER A 376 18.15 -12.45 7.63
N GLN A 377 17.12 -12.08 8.38
CA GLN A 377 16.80 -12.62 9.71
C GLN A 377 15.90 -13.87 9.66
N ILE A 378 15.35 -14.20 8.48
CA ILE A 378 14.46 -15.37 8.30
C ILE A 378 15.05 -16.67 8.83
N PRO A 379 16.32 -17.03 8.57
CA PRO A 379 16.87 -18.29 9.06
C PRO A 379 16.78 -18.38 10.59
N THR A 380 17.27 -17.35 11.28
CA THR A 380 17.27 -17.27 12.75
C THR A 380 15.85 -17.33 13.30
N TYR A 381 14.94 -16.52 12.75
CA TYR A 381 13.54 -16.48 13.18
C TYR A 381 12.84 -17.85 13.06
N VAL A 382 13.04 -18.54 11.93
CA VAL A 382 12.48 -19.87 11.70
C VAL A 382 13.00 -20.88 12.73
N TYR A 383 14.31 -20.88 13.00
CA TYR A 383 14.90 -21.82 13.96
C TYR A 383 14.44 -21.55 15.40
N ASP A 384 14.38 -20.27 15.80
CA ASP A 384 13.89 -19.88 17.12
C ASP A 384 12.44 -20.30 17.34
N GLU A 385 11.59 -20.12 16.33
CA GLU A 385 10.18 -20.49 16.42
C GLU A 385 9.97 -22.01 16.51
N ILE A 386 10.78 -22.78 15.78
CA ILE A 386 10.78 -24.25 15.84
C ILE A 386 11.24 -24.74 17.21
N GLU A 387 12.36 -24.22 17.71
CA GLU A 387 12.92 -24.58 19.00
C GLU A 387 11.92 -24.29 20.13
N ARG A 388 11.32 -23.10 20.11
CA ARG A 388 10.27 -22.69 21.05
C ARG A 388 9.10 -23.66 21.03
N GLN A 389 8.57 -24.01 19.85
CA GLN A 389 7.41 -24.91 19.75
C GLN A 389 7.72 -26.35 20.12
N LEU A 390 8.92 -26.85 19.81
CA LEU A 390 9.35 -28.18 20.24
C LEU A 390 9.35 -28.28 21.77
N LEU A 391 9.81 -27.23 22.46
CA LEU A 391 9.78 -27.16 23.91
C LEU A 391 8.34 -26.97 24.44
N ASP A 392 7.67 -25.88 24.05
CA ASP A 392 6.39 -25.45 24.63
C ASP A 392 5.22 -26.41 24.31
N LEU A 393 5.17 -26.97 23.10
CA LEU A 393 4.02 -27.77 22.64
C LEU A 393 4.28 -29.28 22.73
N TYR A 394 5.53 -29.71 22.64
CA TYR A 394 5.89 -31.13 22.55
C TYR A 394 6.77 -31.63 23.70
N ASP A 395 7.19 -30.77 24.62
CA ASP A 395 8.10 -31.10 25.74
C ASP A 395 9.41 -31.76 25.22
N ILE A 396 9.94 -31.20 24.13
CA ILE A 396 11.19 -31.63 23.50
C ILE A 396 12.21 -30.50 23.65
N ASP A 397 13.00 -30.57 24.71
CA ASP A 397 14.15 -29.68 24.90
C ASP A 397 15.33 -30.17 24.05
N ILE A 398 15.53 -29.52 22.91
CA ILE A 398 16.64 -29.83 21.99
C ILE A 398 17.99 -29.31 22.49
N CYS A 399 18.02 -28.55 23.58
CA CYS A 399 19.21 -27.99 24.20
C CYS A 399 19.64 -28.78 25.46
N GLU A 400 18.80 -29.71 25.96
CA GLU A 400 19.14 -30.58 27.08
C GLU A 400 20.34 -31.49 26.75
N ASP A 401 21.36 -31.52 27.62
CA ASP A 401 22.61 -32.29 27.41
C ASP A 401 22.34 -33.76 27.06
N ARG A 402 21.39 -34.40 27.74
CA ARG A 402 21.02 -35.79 27.47
C ARG A 402 20.46 -35.97 26.06
N PHE A 403 19.61 -35.04 25.62
CA PHE A 403 19.02 -35.07 24.28
C PHE A 403 20.09 -34.82 23.22
N VAL A 404 20.90 -33.77 23.38
CA VAL A 404 22.01 -33.41 22.48
C VAL A 404 22.95 -34.60 22.28
N ARG A 405 23.38 -35.25 23.38
CA ARG A 405 24.26 -36.44 23.32
C ARG A 405 23.58 -37.64 22.66
N GLY A 406 22.26 -37.77 22.81
CA GLY A 406 21.47 -38.79 22.13
C GLY A 406 21.41 -38.58 20.61
N VAL A 407 21.20 -37.34 20.18
CA VAL A 407 21.18 -36.93 18.76
C VAL A 407 22.56 -37.10 18.13
N LEU A 408 23.62 -36.66 18.81
CA LEU A 408 25.00 -36.67 18.32
C LEU A 408 25.76 -37.97 18.62
N ASN A 409 25.09 -39.03 19.10
CA ASN A 409 25.76 -40.28 19.46
C ASN A 409 26.66 -40.84 18.33
N PRO A 410 26.25 -40.87 17.04
CA PRO A 410 27.14 -41.34 15.96
C PRO A 410 28.44 -40.54 15.87
N GLU A 411 28.37 -39.22 15.97
CA GLU A 411 29.52 -38.31 15.96
C GLU A 411 30.39 -38.49 17.20
N LEU A 412 29.80 -38.65 18.38
CA LEU A 412 30.52 -38.89 19.64
C LEU A 412 31.26 -40.24 19.61
N GLN A 413 30.66 -41.29 19.05
CA GLN A 413 31.34 -42.57 18.85
C GLN A 413 32.52 -42.46 17.86
N ARG A 414 32.39 -41.61 16.83
CA ARG A 414 33.49 -41.30 15.91
C ARG A 414 34.57 -40.48 16.60
N LEU A 415 34.20 -39.52 17.44
CA LEU A 415 35.12 -38.65 18.18
C LEU A 415 36.04 -39.46 19.10
N LYS A 416 35.50 -40.47 19.78
CA LYS A 416 36.27 -41.43 20.61
C LYS A 416 37.36 -42.18 19.84
N LYS A 417 37.19 -42.36 18.53
CA LYS A 417 38.15 -43.07 17.66
C LYS A 417 39.23 -42.14 17.08
N THR A 418 39.18 -40.83 17.35
CA THR A 418 40.19 -39.88 16.87
C THR A 418 41.48 -39.95 17.70
N PRO A 419 42.62 -39.46 17.20
CA PRO A 419 43.89 -39.47 17.96
C PRO A 419 43.77 -38.84 19.35
N ARG A 420 43.03 -37.72 19.49
CA ARG A 420 42.73 -37.10 20.79
C ARG A 420 41.70 -37.88 21.61
N GLY A 421 40.74 -38.53 20.94
CA GLY A 421 39.75 -39.38 21.61
C GLY A 421 40.34 -40.66 22.23
N MET A 422 41.45 -41.17 21.69
CA MET A 422 42.16 -42.33 22.26
C MET A 422 42.78 -42.02 23.64
N LEU A 423 43.06 -40.75 23.94
CA LEU A 423 43.56 -40.27 25.24
C LEU A 423 42.49 -40.26 26.34
N ALA A 424 41.22 -40.53 26.01
CA ALA A 424 40.11 -40.51 26.97
C ALA A 424 40.28 -41.47 28.17
N LYS A 425 41.10 -42.52 28.02
CA LYS A 425 41.42 -43.47 29.09
C LYS A 425 42.54 -42.99 30.02
N GLU A 426 43.42 -42.12 29.53
CA GLU A 426 44.60 -41.63 30.25
C GLU A 426 44.33 -40.28 30.92
N ASP A 427 43.54 -39.41 30.29
CA ASP A 427 43.12 -38.11 30.82
C ASP A 427 41.61 -37.86 30.57
N PRO A 428 40.74 -38.32 31.48
CA PRO A 428 39.30 -38.19 31.34
C PRO A 428 38.78 -36.74 31.37
N ASP A 429 39.45 -35.85 32.08
CA ASP A 429 38.97 -34.47 32.27
C ASP A 429 39.30 -33.61 31.05
N SER A 430 40.49 -33.77 30.46
CA SER A 430 40.83 -33.14 29.18
C SER A 430 39.95 -33.65 28.03
N TYR A 431 39.59 -34.94 28.02
CA TYR A 431 38.65 -35.48 27.04
C TYR A 431 37.24 -34.88 27.17
N LYS A 432 36.73 -34.65 28.39
CA LYS A 432 35.42 -34.01 28.57
C LYS A 432 35.39 -32.59 27.99
N VAL A 433 36.45 -31.80 28.20
CA VAL A 433 36.57 -30.46 27.62
C VAL A 433 36.59 -30.54 26.09
N TYR A 434 37.41 -31.43 25.53
CA TYR A 434 37.48 -31.64 24.08
C TYR A 434 36.15 -32.14 23.47
N GLU A 435 35.41 -32.99 24.19
CA GLU A 435 34.08 -33.44 23.77
C GLU A 435 33.08 -32.29 23.75
N LEU A 436 33.04 -31.45 24.79
CA LEU A 436 32.19 -30.27 24.86
C LEU A 436 32.49 -29.27 23.75
N GLU A 437 33.76 -28.94 23.51
CA GLU A 437 34.18 -28.06 22.40
C GLU A 437 33.69 -28.57 21.03
N ASN A 438 33.70 -29.89 20.82
CA ASN A 438 33.20 -30.48 19.58
C ASN A 438 31.67 -30.46 19.49
N ILE A 439 30.97 -30.64 20.61
CA ILE A 439 29.52 -30.50 20.66
C ILE A 439 29.13 -29.06 20.32
N GLU A 440 29.71 -28.07 20.99
CA GLU A 440 29.44 -26.64 20.75
C GLU A 440 29.68 -26.27 19.29
N ARG A 441 30.79 -26.72 18.70
CA ARG A 441 31.09 -26.52 17.27
C ARG A 441 30.05 -27.14 16.33
N ILE A 442 29.47 -28.30 16.67
CA ILE A 442 28.40 -28.91 15.86
C ILE A 442 27.09 -28.12 16.01
N LEU A 443 26.85 -27.53 17.17
CA LEU A 443 25.65 -26.72 17.46
C LEU A 443 25.67 -25.33 16.79
N GLU A 444 26.84 -24.82 16.38
CA GLU A 444 26.97 -23.54 15.65
C GLU A 444 26.13 -23.53 14.35
N ASP A 445 26.12 -24.63 13.59
CA ASP A 445 25.25 -24.78 12.42
C ASP A 445 23.88 -25.31 12.85
N ARG A 446 22.99 -24.39 13.22
CA ARG A 446 21.62 -24.71 13.65
C ARG A 446 20.83 -25.51 12.62
N HIS A 447 21.04 -25.28 11.32
CA HIS A 447 20.33 -26.01 10.26
C HIS A 447 20.75 -27.48 10.25
N ALA A 448 22.06 -27.72 10.28
CA ALA A 448 22.62 -29.06 10.33
C ALA A 448 22.28 -29.76 11.66
N TYR A 449 22.22 -29.02 12.77
CA TYR A 449 21.80 -29.59 14.05
C TYR A 449 20.33 -30.01 14.03
N LEU A 450 19.41 -29.13 13.64
CA LEU A 450 17.97 -29.45 13.52
C LEU A 450 17.72 -30.60 12.53
N THR A 451 18.53 -30.70 11.48
CA THR A 451 18.51 -31.86 10.58
C THR A 451 18.71 -33.16 11.37
N ARG A 452 19.74 -33.23 12.23
CA ARG A 452 20.01 -34.41 13.07
C ARG A 452 18.90 -34.65 14.09
N VAL A 453 18.38 -33.58 14.70
CA VAL A 453 17.25 -33.66 15.65
C VAL A 453 16.04 -34.32 15.00
N PHE A 454 15.60 -33.84 13.83
CA PHE A 454 14.42 -34.42 13.17
C PHE A 454 14.65 -35.85 12.69
N HIS A 455 15.85 -36.20 12.21
CA HIS A 455 16.18 -37.58 11.90
C HIS A 455 16.19 -38.49 13.15
N HIS A 456 16.70 -37.99 14.27
CA HIS A 456 16.68 -38.71 15.54
C HIS A 456 15.24 -38.93 16.03
N LEU A 457 14.40 -37.90 15.97
CA LEU A 457 12.99 -37.97 16.35
C LEU A 457 12.21 -38.96 15.46
N LYS A 458 12.43 -38.94 14.14
CA LYS A 458 11.85 -39.91 13.21
C LYS A 458 12.23 -41.35 13.55
N LYS A 459 13.52 -41.60 13.78
CA LYS A 459 14.01 -42.96 14.09
C LYS A 459 13.55 -43.45 15.47
N GLY A 460 13.64 -42.59 16.49
CA GLY A 460 13.40 -42.95 17.88
C GLY A 460 11.93 -42.94 18.28
N ARG A 461 11.17 -41.94 17.81
CA ARG A 461 9.76 -41.72 18.19
C ARG A 461 8.76 -42.05 17.07
N ARG A 462 9.23 -42.41 15.86
CA ARG A 462 8.39 -42.68 14.68
C ARG A 462 7.43 -41.54 14.33
N CYS A 463 7.87 -40.30 14.59
CA CYS A 463 7.10 -39.10 14.30
C CYS A 463 7.68 -38.38 13.08
N SER A 464 6.79 -38.04 12.14
CA SER A 464 7.14 -37.18 11.00
C SER A 464 6.97 -35.71 11.37
N VAL A 465 7.41 -34.79 10.52
CA VAL A 465 7.38 -33.34 10.79
C VAL A 465 6.63 -32.63 9.69
N ALA A 466 5.64 -31.81 10.06
CA ALA A 466 4.90 -30.93 9.18
C ALA A 466 5.10 -29.48 9.61
N ILE A 467 5.45 -28.61 8.66
CA ILE A 467 5.79 -27.21 8.91
C ILE A 467 4.87 -26.33 8.10
N PHE A 468 4.22 -25.34 8.73
CA PHE A 468 3.25 -24.45 8.10
C PHE A 468 3.75 -23.01 8.18
N MET A 469 4.08 -22.43 7.03
CA MET A 469 4.58 -21.05 6.92
C MET A 469 3.47 -20.15 6.34
N ASP A 470 2.85 -19.32 7.19
CA ASP A 470 1.67 -18.51 6.86
C ASP A 470 1.96 -16.99 6.91
N ASN A 471 1.04 -16.18 6.37
CA ASN A 471 1.05 -14.71 6.33
C ASN A 471 2.24 -14.05 5.57
N LEU A 472 3.08 -14.83 4.89
CA LEU A 472 4.15 -14.32 4.01
C LEU A 472 3.61 -13.46 2.87
N ASP A 473 2.38 -13.70 2.43
CA ASP A 473 1.69 -12.87 1.45
C ASP A 473 1.42 -11.44 1.93
N ARG A 474 1.66 -11.11 3.20
CA ARG A 474 1.58 -9.73 3.72
C ARG A 474 2.94 -9.03 3.77
N ARG A 475 4.01 -9.76 3.48
CA ARG A 475 5.40 -9.27 3.56
C ARG A 475 5.91 -8.79 2.21
N LYS A 476 7.03 -8.07 2.27
CA LYS A 476 7.80 -7.63 1.10
C LYS A 476 8.29 -8.86 0.30
N VAL A 477 8.64 -8.61 -0.96
CA VAL A 477 8.89 -9.70 -1.90
C VAL A 477 10.20 -10.43 -1.60
N ASP A 478 11.21 -9.72 -1.12
CA ASP A 478 12.49 -10.26 -0.66
C ASP A 478 12.31 -11.24 0.53
N ILE A 479 11.44 -10.92 1.48
CA ILE A 479 11.10 -11.81 2.61
C ILE A 479 10.41 -13.08 2.09
N GLN A 480 9.47 -12.95 1.15
CA GLN A 480 8.79 -14.09 0.54
C GLN A 480 9.75 -15.03 -0.19
N GLU A 481 10.72 -14.49 -0.93
CA GLU A 481 11.74 -15.26 -1.65
C GLU A 481 12.69 -15.99 -0.70
N GLN A 482 13.22 -15.30 0.31
CA GLN A 482 14.09 -15.91 1.30
C GLN A 482 13.37 -16.99 2.12
N ALA A 483 12.12 -16.75 2.52
CA ALA A 483 11.31 -17.77 3.20
C ALA A 483 11.06 -19.00 2.32
N PHE A 484 10.84 -18.83 1.02
CA PHE A 484 10.68 -19.95 0.10
C PHE A 484 11.95 -20.79 -0.05
N LEU A 485 13.11 -20.16 -0.15
CA LEU A 485 14.39 -20.87 -0.20
C LEU A 485 14.62 -21.67 1.08
N ARG A 486 14.28 -21.11 2.23
CA ARG A 486 14.37 -21.81 3.52
C ARG A 486 13.38 -22.96 3.62
N ALA A 487 12.12 -22.76 3.22
CA ALA A 487 11.12 -23.82 3.14
C ALA A 487 11.60 -25.00 2.27
N SER A 488 12.26 -24.70 1.15
CA SER A 488 12.79 -25.71 0.22
C SER A 488 13.94 -26.50 0.83
N ALA A 489 14.88 -25.81 1.50
CA ALA A 489 15.98 -26.46 2.21
C ALA A 489 15.46 -27.34 3.36
N MET A 490 14.48 -26.85 4.13
CA MET A 490 13.86 -27.60 5.24
C MET A 490 13.07 -28.83 4.76
N ALA A 491 12.31 -28.70 3.67
CA ALA A 491 11.58 -29.82 3.08
C ALA A 491 12.56 -30.95 2.70
N ARG A 492 13.63 -30.61 1.97
CA ARG A 492 14.65 -31.57 1.52
C ARG A 492 15.49 -32.13 2.65
N ASP A 493 16.17 -31.27 3.41
CA ASP A 493 17.23 -31.67 4.34
C ASP A 493 16.64 -32.32 5.58
N TRP A 494 15.50 -31.84 6.08
CA TRP A 494 14.83 -32.43 7.24
C TRP A 494 13.84 -33.52 6.84
N ALA A 495 13.68 -33.75 5.52
CA ALA A 495 12.69 -34.62 4.93
C ALA A 495 11.28 -34.33 5.50
N SER A 496 10.92 -33.05 5.59
CA SER A 496 9.73 -32.56 6.29
C SER A 496 8.64 -32.14 5.31
N MET A 497 7.38 -32.25 5.72
CA MET A 497 6.25 -31.77 4.93
C MET A 497 6.06 -30.27 5.16
N THR A 498 6.61 -29.44 4.26
CA THR A 498 6.60 -27.97 4.44
C THR A 498 5.57 -27.30 3.53
N PHE A 499 4.64 -26.54 4.12
CA PHE A 499 3.65 -25.71 3.43
C PHE A 499 4.04 -24.23 3.53
N ILE A 500 3.95 -23.50 2.42
CA ILE A 500 4.26 -22.07 2.36
C ILE A 500 3.19 -21.29 1.58
N CYS A 501 2.65 -20.24 2.21
CA CYS A 501 1.66 -19.36 1.59
C CYS A 501 2.30 -18.15 0.91
N LEU A 502 2.20 -18.03 -0.42
CA LEU A 502 2.82 -16.95 -1.20
C LEU A 502 1.81 -16.19 -2.07
N ARG A 503 2.20 -15.00 -2.55
CA ARG A 503 1.47 -14.30 -3.62
C ARG A 503 1.76 -14.94 -4.99
N PRO A 504 0.75 -15.03 -5.89
CA PRO A 504 0.96 -15.53 -7.25
C PRO A 504 2.05 -14.75 -8.02
N ASP A 505 2.00 -13.42 -7.98
CA ASP A 505 2.93 -12.56 -8.73
C ASP A 505 4.38 -12.75 -8.27
N THR A 506 4.59 -12.87 -6.95
CA THR A 506 5.89 -13.18 -6.35
C THR A 506 6.41 -14.52 -6.86
N PHE A 507 5.59 -15.56 -6.81
CA PHE A 507 5.97 -16.89 -7.26
C PHE A 507 6.33 -16.94 -8.74
N HIS A 508 5.52 -16.32 -9.61
CA HIS A 508 5.78 -16.27 -11.05
C HIS A 508 7.09 -15.55 -11.36
N ARG A 509 7.34 -14.41 -10.71
CA ARG A 509 8.57 -13.64 -10.89
C ARG A 509 9.80 -14.44 -10.50
N SER A 510 9.79 -15.05 -9.31
CA SER A 510 10.96 -15.78 -8.82
C SER A 510 11.21 -17.06 -9.65
N ARG A 511 10.19 -17.60 -10.33
CA ARG A 511 10.34 -18.67 -11.33
C ARG A 511 10.98 -18.17 -12.62
N GLU A 512 10.53 -17.03 -13.16
CA GLU A 512 11.11 -16.42 -14.37
C GLU A 512 12.54 -15.93 -14.15
N GLY A 513 12.85 -15.43 -12.95
CA GLY A 513 14.21 -15.04 -12.53
C GLY A 513 15.14 -16.21 -12.21
N GLY A 514 14.73 -17.45 -12.45
CA GLY A 514 15.55 -18.67 -12.32
C GLY A 514 15.79 -19.18 -10.89
N VAL A 515 15.49 -18.39 -9.85
CA VAL A 515 15.69 -18.79 -8.44
C VAL A 515 14.80 -19.99 -8.05
N LEU A 516 13.58 -20.06 -8.58
CA LEU A 516 12.63 -21.14 -8.24
C LEU A 516 12.52 -22.27 -9.27
N ASP A 517 13.05 -22.09 -10.48
CA ASP A 517 12.87 -23.04 -11.58
C ASP A 517 13.53 -24.40 -11.29
N ALA A 518 14.68 -24.38 -10.58
CA ALA A 518 15.40 -25.59 -10.19
C ALA A 518 14.70 -26.45 -9.11
N ILE A 519 13.79 -25.86 -8.32
CA ILE A 519 13.16 -26.54 -7.17
C ILE A 519 11.87 -27.26 -7.59
N ALA A 520 11.16 -26.73 -8.60
CA ALA A 520 9.91 -27.25 -9.16
C ALA A 520 8.91 -27.71 -8.08
N PRO A 521 8.44 -26.82 -7.18
CA PRO A 521 7.59 -27.17 -6.05
C PRO A 521 6.18 -27.60 -6.47
N THR A 522 5.47 -28.30 -5.58
CA THR A 522 4.05 -28.62 -5.76
C THR A 522 3.22 -27.37 -5.48
N THR A 523 2.55 -26.82 -6.49
CA THR A 523 1.78 -25.58 -6.37
C THR A 523 0.29 -25.82 -6.51
N PHE A 524 -0.51 -25.10 -5.72
CA PHE A 524 -1.95 -25.01 -5.95
C PHE A 524 -2.46 -23.62 -5.55
N THR A 525 -3.52 -23.20 -6.24
CA THR A 525 -4.10 -21.87 -6.07
C THR A 525 -5.35 -21.95 -5.21
N VAL A 526 -5.35 -21.21 -4.10
CA VAL A 526 -6.53 -21.02 -3.25
C VAL A 526 -7.43 -19.99 -3.91
N SER A 527 -8.59 -20.45 -4.34
CA SER A 527 -9.63 -19.59 -4.91
C SER A 527 -10.38 -18.85 -3.82
N ASN A 528 -11.05 -17.76 -4.20
CA ASN A 528 -11.94 -17.10 -3.25
C ASN A 528 -13.12 -18.01 -2.93
N PRO A 529 -13.48 -18.19 -1.63
CA PRO A 529 -14.72 -18.82 -1.28
C PRO A 529 -15.90 -17.92 -1.68
N ASP A 530 -17.08 -18.54 -1.74
CA ASP A 530 -18.34 -17.81 -1.82
C ASP A 530 -18.50 -16.91 -0.58
N LEU A 531 -18.38 -15.59 -0.79
CA LEU A 531 -18.40 -14.58 0.27
C LEU A 531 -19.75 -14.55 1.00
N SER A 532 -20.85 -14.69 0.28
CA SER A 532 -22.19 -14.83 0.87
C SER A 532 -22.28 -16.04 1.79
N LEU A 533 -21.68 -17.17 1.40
CA LEU A 533 -21.67 -18.38 2.21
C LEU A 533 -20.77 -18.24 3.44
N VAL A 534 -19.66 -17.49 3.33
CA VAL A 534 -18.80 -17.14 4.47
C VAL A 534 -19.61 -16.32 5.49
N LEU A 535 -20.29 -15.26 5.06
CA LEU A 535 -21.17 -14.47 5.93
C LEU A 535 -22.27 -15.32 6.55
N LYS A 536 -22.93 -16.18 5.78
CA LYS A 536 -23.97 -17.08 6.28
C LYS A 536 -23.45 -17.97 7.42
N ARG A 537 -22.32 -18.65 7.22
CA ARG A 537 -21.74 -19.52 8.27
C ARG A 537 -21.30 -18.72 9.49
N ARG A 538 -20.78 -17.51 9.31
CA ARG A 538 -20.37 -16.60 10.39
C ARG A 538 -21.55 -16.12 11.22
N TYR A 539 -22.63 -15.69 10.58
CA TYR A 539 -23.87 -15.31 11.27
C TYR A 539 -24.52 -16.50 11.97
N ALA A 540 -24.53 -17.69 11.36
CA ALA A 540 -25.04 -18.90 12.01
C ALA A 540 -24.22 -19.26 13.26
N TYR A 541 -22.90 -19.10 13.21
CA TYR A 541 -22.02 -19.33 14.36
C TYR A 541 -22.27 -18.29 15.46
N ALA A 542 -22.29 -17.00 15.13
CA ALA A 542 -22.62 -15.92 16.06
C ALA A 542 -23.99 -16.08 16.71
N LYS A 543 -25.00 -16.47 15.93
CA LYS A 543 -26.35 -16.79 16.40
C LYS A 543 -26.34 -17.93 17.43
N SER A 544 -25.57 -18.99 17.18
CA SER A 544 -25.49 -20.12 18.11
C SER A 544 -24.84 -19.76 19.45
N ILE A 545 -23.95 -18.77 19.47
CA ILE A 545 -23.39 -18.19 20.69
C ILE A 545 -24.46 -17.34 21.40
N ALA A 546 -25.16 -16.47 20.66
CA ALA A 546 -26.24 -15.63 21.22
C ALA A 546 -27.41 -16.46 21.80
N ASP A 547 -27.68 -17.65 21.24
CA ASP A 547 -28.66 -18.61 21.77
C ASP A 547 -28.18 -19.33 23.06
N GLY A 548 -26.91 -19.18 23.43
CA GLY A 548 -26.27 -19.95 24.50
C GLY A 548 -26.08 -21.44 24.17
N LYS A 549 -26.14 -21.83 22.89
CA LYS A 549 -25.95 -23.23 22.44
C LYS A 549 -24.49 -23.63 22.34
N ARG A 550 -23.58 -22.66 22.19
CA ARG A 550 -22.14 -22.85 22.22
C ARG A 550 -21.56 -22.08 23.39
N LEU A 551 -20.86 -22.78 24.27
CA LEU A 551 -20.05 -22.15 25.31
C LEU A 551 -18.82 -21.54 24.62
N THR A 552 -18.53 -20.28 24.91
CA THR A 552 -17.18 -19.72 24.68
C THR A 552 -16.24 -20.54 25.57
N SER A 553 -15.45 -21.44 25.00
CA SER A 553 -14.38 -22.08 25.76
C SER A 553 -13.49 -20.95 26.29
N ALA A 554 -13.41 -20.86 27.62
CA ALA A 554 -12.63 -19.86 28.32
C ALA A 554 -11.16 -19.92 27.89
N THR A 555 -10.57 -18.76 27.55
CA THR A 555 -9.17 -18.35 27.82
C THR A 555 -8.88 -16.97 27.20
N VAL A 556 -9.30 -15.89 27.85
CA VAL A 556 -8.53 -14.63 27.86
C VAL A 556 -8.73 -13.99 29.24
N ASP A 557 -7.62 -13.65 29.88
CA ASP A 557 -7.50 -13.05 31.20
C ASP A 557 -8.65 -12.09 31.60
N GLY A 558 -9.33 -12.41 32.69
CA GLY A 558 -9.96 -11.40 33.56
C GLY A 558 -11.44 -11.08 33.38
N TYR A 559 -12.21 -11.72 32.49
CA TYR A 559 -13.67 -11.56 32.45
C TYR A 559 -14.44 -12.90 32.55
N ASN A 560 -15.37 -12.90 33.49
CA ASN A 560 -16.14 -13.99 34.09
C ASN A 560 -16.57 -15.16 33.14
N PRO A 561 -16.24 -16.43 33.47
CA PRO A 561 -16.59 -17.62 32.68
C PRO A 561 -18.07 -18.07 32.82
N ASN A 562 -18.96 -17.21 33.32
CA ASN A 562 -20.36 -17.53 33.62
C ASN A 562 -21.38 -16.75 32.80
N ILE A 563 -20.99 -16.13 31.69
CA ILE A 563 -21.93 -15.41 30.83
C ILE A 563 -22.57 -16.41 29.85
N THR A 564 -23.54 -17.20 30.34
CA THR A 564 -24.57 -17.82 29.48
C THR A 564 -25.54 -16.72 29.05
N MET A 565 -25.08 -15.77 28.23
CA MET A 565 -25.94 -14.70 27.72
C MET A 565 -26.83 -15.27 26.63
N LYS A 566 -28.05 -15.66 27.02
CA LYS A 566 -29.15 -15.81 26.06
C LYS A 566 -29.57 -14.41 25.64
N LEU A 567 -29.19 -14.00 24.44
CA LEU A 567 -29.55 -12.72 23.83
C LEU A 567 -30.55 -12.99 22.69
N PRO A 568 -31.84 -13.21 22.98
CA PRO A 568 -32.83 -13.64 22.00
C PRO A 568 -33.01 -12.63 20.87
N ASP A 569 -32.97 -11.33 21.19
CA ASP A 569 -33.08 -10.25 20.22
C ASP A 569 -31.88 -10.23 19.26
N VAL A 570 -30.66 -10.35 19.79
CA VAL A 570 -29.43 -10.42 18.99
C VAL A 570 -29.42 -11.68 18.12
N SER A 571 -29.85 -12.82 18.67
CA SER A 571 -30.00 -14.07 17.91
C SER A 571 -30.99 -13.91 16.74
N THR A 572 -32.11 -13.22 16.97
CA THR A 572 -33.13 -12.94 15.95
C THR A 572 -32.57 -12.05 14.82
N LEU A 573 -31.82 -11.00 15.17
CA LEU A 573 -31.13 -10.14 14.20
C LEU A 573 -30.10 -10.93 13.37
N LEU A 574 -29.27 -11.76 14.03
CA LEU A 574 -28.28 -12.61 13.37
C LEU A 574 -28.93 -13.68 12.48
N ALA A 575 -30.10 -14.20 12.85
CA ALA A 575 -30.88 -15.12 12.02
C ALA A 575 -31.40 -14.45 10.74
N SER A 576 -31.85 -13.20 10.81
CA SER A 576 -32.19 -12.40 9.64
C SER A 576 -30.97 -12.19 8.73
N CYS A 577 -29.80 -11.87 9.30
CA CYS A 577 -28.56 -11.72 8.55
C CYS A 577 -28.09 -13.03 7.90
N GLU A 578 -28.22 -14.16 8.60
CA GLU A 578 -27.96 -15.50 8.09
C GLU A 578 -28.85 -15.81 6.86
N PHE A 579 -30.14 -15.49 6.97
CA PHE A 579 -31.10 -15.65 5.87
C PHE A 579 -30.76 -14.73 4.68
N ALA A 580 -30.41 -13.47 4.96
CA ALA A 580 -29.91 -12.49 3.98
C ALA A 580 -28.78 -13.09 3.14
N ALA A 581 -27.74 -13.55 3.83
CA ALA A 581 -26.55 -14.15 3.27
C ALA A 581 -26.85 -15.43 2.46
N ARG A 582 -27.71 -16.33 2.97
CA ARG A 582 -28.10 -17.57 2.27
C ARG A 582 -28.75 -17.30 0.92
N LYS A 583 -29.54 -16.25 0.82
CA LYS A 583 -30.33 -15.90 -0.38
C LYS A 583 -29.64 -14.86 -1.27
N ARG A 584 -28.45 -14.36 -0.88
CA ARG A 584 -27.71 -13.28 -1.57
C ARG A 584 -28.59 -12.08 -1.88
N HIS A 585 -29.27 -11.55 -0.87
CA HIS A 585 -30.22 -10.44 -1.03
C HIS A 585 -30.06 -9.38 0.06
N GLY A 586 -30.66 -8.21 -0.17
CA GLY A 586 -30.44 -7.03 0.66
C GLY A 586 -28.98 -6.59 0.57
N ILE A 587 -28.39 -6.15 1.69
CA ILE A 587 -27.02 -5.63 1.76
C ILE A 587 -25.90 -6.60 1.31
N ILE A 588 -26.15 -7.88 1.04
CA ILE A 588 -25.09 -8.87 0.79
C ILE A 588 -24.28 -8.55 -0.48
N PRO A 589 -24.86 -8.28 -1.66
CA PRO A 589 -24.09 -7.91 -2.84
C PRO A 589 -23.30 -6.61 -2.65
N LEU A 590 -23.84 -5.65 -1.88
CA LEU A 590 -23.13 -4.45 -1.45
C LEU A 590 -21.87 -4.82 -0.66
N LEU A 591 -22.00 -5.62 0.40
CA LEU A 591 -20.86 -6.05 1.22
C LEU A 591 -19.79 -6.79 0.38
N GLU A 592 -20.21 -7.67 -0.53
CA GLU A 592 -19.32 -8.37 -1.46
C GLU A 592 -18.53 -7.37 -2.33
N ALA A 593 -19.22 -6.38 -2.93
CA ALA A 593 -18.59 -5.39 -3.79
C ALA A 593 -17.58 -4.50 -3.04
N VAL A 594 -17.94 -4.00 -1.84
CA VAL A 594 -17.06 -3.13 -1.03
C VAL A 594 -15.85 -3.87 -0.47
N SER A 595 -15.95 -5.20 -0.30
CA SER A 595 -14.86 -6.01 0.25
C SER A 595 -13.67 -6.23 -0.70
N ASN A 596 -13.80 -5.93 -2.00
CA ASN A 596 -12.80 -6.29 -3.02
C ASN A 596 -12.41 -7.78 -3.03
N GLY A 597 -13.34 -8.65 -2.61
CA GLY A 597 -13.09 -10.09 -2.49
C GLY A 597 -12.16 -10.46 -1.32
N ASN A 598 -11.88 -9.55 -0.40
CA ASN A 598 -11.08 -9.82 0.80
C ASN A 598 -12.02 -10.20 1.96
N ILE A 599 -11.87 -11.42 2.47
CA ILE A 599 -12.73 -11.98 3.53
C ILE A 599 -12.61 -11.16 4.82
N ARG A 600 -11.42 -10.70 5.19
CA ARG A 600 -11.23 -9.90 6.42
C ARG A 600 -11.97 -8.57 6.29
N ARG A 601 -11.77 -7.88 5.17
CA ARG A 601 -12.47 -6.63 4.87
C ARG A 601 -13.99 -6.81 4.82
N LEU A 602 -14.49 -7.89 4.18
CA LEU A 602 -15.92 -8.23 4.15
C LEU A 602 -16.49 -8.33 5.56
N LEU A 603 -15.79 -9.06 6.41
CA LEU A 603 -16.15 -9.32 7.79
C LEU A 603 -16.15 -8.02 8.62
N ASP A 604 -15.16 -7.15 8.46
CA ASP A 604 -15.09 -5.86 9.15
C ASP A 604 -16.23 -4.92 8.69
N ILE A 605 -16.48 -4.82 7.39
CA ILE A 605 -17.57 -4.02 6.82
C ILE A 605 -18.93 -4.52 7.32
N ALA A 606 -19.14 -5.85 7.33
CA ALA A 606 -20.37 -6.45 7.83
C ALA A 606 -20.61 -6.11 9.32
N LYS A 607 -19.56 -6.20 10.14
CA LYS A 607 -19.60 -5.78 11.55
C LYS A 607 -19.97 -4.30 11.67
N ASN A 608 -19.29 -3.43 10.92
CA ASN A 608 -19.51 -1.98 10.96
C ASN A 608 -20.94 -1.61 10.58
N VAL A 609 -21.54 -2.28 9.60
CA VAL A 609 -22.96 -2.08 9.25
C VAL A 609 -23.84 -2.45 10.44
N LEU A 610 -23.72 -3.66 10.98
CA LEU A 610 -24.58 -4.15 12.06
C LEU A 610 -24.45 -3.35 13.36
N CYS A 611 -23.25 -2.84 13.63
CA CYS A 611 -22.96 -2.01 14.81
C CYS A 611 -23.19 -0.51 14.56
N SER A 612 -23.52 -0.10 13.34
CA SER A 612 -23.67 1.31 13.00
C SER A 612 -24.77 1.98 13.80
N GLY A 613 -24.49 3.18 14.30
CA GLY A 613 -25.48 4.05 14.94
C GLY A 613 -26.59 4.55 13.99
N HIS A 614 -26.56 4.17 12.71
CA HIS A 614 -27.61 4.50 11.73
C HIS A 614 -28.66 3.41 11.56
N LEU A 615 -28.40 2.20 12.06
CA LEU A 615 -29.39 1.11 12.09
C LEU A 615 -30.26 1.23 13.35
N ASP A 616 -31.57 1.32 13.13
CA ASP A 616 -32.56 1.28 14.21
C ASP A 616 -32.91 -0.19 14.48
N THR A 617 -32.08 -0.85 15.29
CA THR A 617 -32.20 -2.28 15.58
C THR A 617 -33.50 -2.62 16.31
N LYS A 618 -34.08 -1.66 17.06
CA LYS A 618 -35.39 -1.83 17.70
C LYS A 618 -36.52 -1.88 16.66
N LYS A 619 -36.55 -0.91 15.73
CA LYS A 619 -37.50 -0.94 14.60
C LYS A 619 -37.38 -2.24 13.79
N ILE A 620 -36.16 -2.69 13.55
CA ILE A 620 -35.91 -3.94 12.81
C ILE A 620 -36.54 -5.13 13.55
N LEU A 621 -36.31 -5.25 14.86
CA LEU A 621 -36.91 -6.32 15.67
C LEU A 621 -38.44 -6.26 15.71
N ASP A 622 -39.02 -5.07 15.85
CA ASP A 622 -40.48 -4.89 15.85
C ASP A 622 -41.08 -5.40 14.53
N ILE A 623 -40.42 -5.14 13.40
CA ILE A 623 -40.83 -5.66 12.08
C ILE A 623 -40.67 -7.18 12.02
N ILE A 624 -39.54 -7.74 12.48
CA ILE A 624 -39.34 -9.20 12.48
C ILE A 624 -40.40 -9.90 13.31
N ASN A 625 -40.74 -9.36 14.48
CA ASN A 625 -41.75 -9.93 15.37
C ASN A 625 -43.16 -9.86 14.80
N LYS A 626 -43.46 -8.83 13.99
CA LYS A 626 -44.78 -8.63 13.38
C LYS A 626 -44.94 -9.38 12.05
N ASP A 627 -43.98 -9.22 11.14
CA ASP A 627 -44.05 -9.66 9.75
C ASP A 627 -43.23 -10.95 9.49
N GLY A 628 -42.54 -11.46 10.52
CA GLY A 628 -41.80 -12.73 10.52
C GLY A 628 -40.39 -12.66 9.94
N SER A 629 -40.05 -11.61 9.18
CA SER A 629 -38.69 -11.42 8.65
C SER A 629 -38.42 -9.96 8.31
N TYR A 630 -37.14 -9.60 8.32
CA TYR A 630 -36.66 -8.31 7.83
C TYR A 630 -35.35 -8.54 7.08
N VAL A 631 -35.12 -7.75 6.05
CA VAL A 631 -33.89 -7.77 5.26
C VAL A 631 -33.39 -6.34 5.24
N ILE A 632 -32.17 -6.11 5.70
CA ILE A 632 -31.55 -4.78 5.64
C ILE A 632 -31.46 -4.40 4.14
N PRO A 633 -32.12 -3.32 3.71
CA PRO A 633 -32.11 -2.91 2.31
C PRO A 633 -30.82 -2.14 1.99
N ASP A 634 -30.48 -2.08 0.70
CA ASP A 634 -29.22 -1.51 0.23
C ASP A 634 -29.02 -0.06 0.69
N PHE A 635 -30.08 0.76 0.69
CA PHE A 635 -29.98 2.15 1.13
C PHE A 635 -29.65 2.31 2.63
N GLU A 636 -30.09 1.40 3.49
CA GLU A 636 -29.71 1.40 4.91
C GLU A 636 -28.25 0.95 5.08
N GLY A 637 -27.82 -0.04 4.29
CA GLY A 637 -26.43 -0.49 4.24
C GLY A 637 -25.47 0.60 3.75
N ILE A 638 -25.80 1.28 2.64
CA ILE A 638 -25.02 2.39 2.11
C ILE A 638 -24.92 3.50 3.15
N LYS A 639 -26.05 3.87 3.78
CA LYS A 639 -26.05 4.87 4.84
C LYS A 639 -25.13 4.47 6.01
N ALA A 640 -25.24 3.23 6.48
CA ALA A 640 -24.41 2.73 7.59
C ALA A 640 -22.92 2.79 7.26
N LEU A 641 -22.53 2.42 6.03
CA LEU A 641 -21.14 2.46 5.58
C LEU A 641 -20.63 3.88 5.31
N LEU A 642 -21.45 4.71 4.70
CA LEU A 642 -21.09 6.07 4.31
C LEU A 642 -20.78 6.96 5.52
N TYR A 643 -21.58 6.82 6.57
CA TYR A 643 -21.47 7.66 7.77
C TYR A 643 -20.70 6.98 8.91
N GLY A 644 -20.62 5.64 8.93
CA GLY A 644 -19.97 4.89 9.99
C GLY A 644 -20.57 5.18 11.36
N GLU A 645 -19.75 5.65 12.28
CA GLU A 645 -20.14 6.06 13.64
C GLU A 645 -20.59 7.52 13.73
N TYR A 646 -20.41 8.31 12.67
CA TYR A 646 -20.69 9.74 12.65
C TYR A 646 -22.04 10.05 12.03
N ARG A 647 -22.57 11.26 12.22
CA ARG A 647 -23.75 11.78 11.53
C ARG A 647 -23.43 12.37 10.16
N HIS A 648 -22.17 12.74 9.97
CA HIS A 648 -21.67 13.40 8.78
C HIS A 648 -20.67 12.50 8.08
N TYR A 649 -20.56 12.64 6.76
CA TYR A 649 -19.60 11.87 5.98
C TYR A 649 -18.19 12.23 6.42
N TYR A 650 -17.38 11.25 6.78
CA TYR A 650 -15.99 11.49 7.13
C TYR A 650 -15.10 10.59 6.31
N GLU A 651 -14.41 11.18 5.34
CA GLU A 651 -13.67 10.43 4.34
C GLU A 651 -12.67 9.45 4.96
N ILE A 652 -12.00 9.80 6.06
CA ILE A 652 -10.98 8.93 6.68
C ILE A 652 -11.58 7.59 7.11
N GLU A 653 -12.75 7.59 7.74
CA GLU A 653 -13.40 6.40 8.31
C GLU A 653 -14.33 5.70 7.31
N SER A 654 -14.89 6.46 6.36
CA SER A 654 -15.75 5.90 5.31
C SER A 654 -14.94 5.02 4.33
N PRO A 655 -15.47 3.85 3.92
CA PRO A 655 -14.91 3.08 2.81
C PRO A 655 -15.16 3.73 1.45
N PHE A 656 -16.08 4.69 1.37
CA PHE A 656 -16.42 5.46 0.18
C PHE A 656 -15.70 6.80 0.15
N ILE A 657 -15.34 7.25 -1.05
CA ILE A 657 -14.72 8.56 -1.30
C ILE A 657 -15.70 9.52 -1.97
N ASN A 658 -15.44 10.82 -1.87
CA ASN A 658 -16.09 11.81 -2.72
C ASN A 658 -15.47 11.83 -4.11
N LEU A 659 -16.20 11.29 -5.11
CA LEU A 659 -15.79 11.31 -6.51
C LEU A 659 -15.78 12.71 -7.15
N PHE A 660 -16.46 13.68 -6.55
CA PHE A 660 -16.63 15.03 -7.09
C PHE A 660 -15.76 16.08 -6.40
N ASP A 661 -14.88 15.67 -5.51
CA ASP A 661 -14.02 16.58 -4.77
C ASP A 661 -12.94 17.19 -5.69
N ILE A 662 -12.53 18.42 -5.41
CA ILE A 662 -11.60 19.20 -6.24
C ILE A 662 -10.58 19.92 -5.38
N THR A 663 -9.40 20.13 -5.96
CA THR A 663 -8.28 20.86 -5.35
C THR A 663 -8.20 22.29 -5.86
N HIS A 664 -8.51 22.51 -7.14
CA HIS A 664 -8.48 23.83 -7.77
C HIS A 664 -9.87 24.32 -8.16
N ASP A 665 -10.02 25.64 -8.31
CA ASP A 665 -11.22 26.35 -8.78
C ASP A 665 -11.46 26.10 -10.29
N GLN A 666 -11.65 24.84 -10.65
CA GLN A 666 -11.95 24.36 -12.01
C GLN A 666 -13.16 23.42 -11.98
N ARG A 667 -14.21 23.70 -12.75
CA ARG A 667 -15.42 22.85 -12.72
C ARG A 667 -15.17 21.48 -13.34
N ALA A 668 -14.32 21.39 -14.36
CA ALA A 668 -13.94 20.12 -14.97
C ALA A 668 -13.35 19.13 -13.94
N GLU A 669 -12.60 19.61 -12.94
CA GLU A 669 -11.91 18.76 -11.96
C GLU A 669 -12.89 17.90 -11.14
N HIS A 670 -14.16 18.30 -11.02
CA HIS A 670 -15.22 17.50 -10.39
C HIS A 670 -15.38 16.10 -10.99
N PHE A 671 -14.92 15.88 -12.21
CA PHE A 671 -15.04 14.60 -12.90
C PHE A 671 -13.71 13.88 -13.08
N LEU A 672 -12.62 14.33 -12.44
CA LEU A 672 -11.31 13.70 -12.58
C LEU A 672 -11.30 12.26 -12.02
N SER A 673 -11.78 12.08 -10.78
CA SER A 673 -11.90 10.74 -10.18
C SER A 673 -12.85 9.84 -10.99
N LEU A 674 -13.98 10.39 -11.44
CA LEU A 674 -14.96 9.66 -12.24
C LEU A 674 -14.36 9.22 -13.59
N SER A 675 -13.65 10.11 -14.27
CA SER A 675 -12.98 9.86 -15.56
C SER A 675 -11.91 8.78 -15.42
N CYS A 676 -11.14 8.80 -14.33
CA CYS A 676 -10.15 7.76 -14.03
C CYS A 676 -10.80 6.38 -13.88
N LEU A 677 -11.86 6.27 -13.06
CA LEU A 677 -12.55 4.99 -12.85
C LEU A 677 -13.25 4.50 -14.12
N HIS A 678 -13.88 5.41 -14.86
CA HIS A 678 -14.55 5.11 -16.12
C HIS A 678 -13.55 4.66 -17.20
N TYR A 679 -12.36 5.26 -17.28
CA TYR A 679 -11.32 4.78 -18.18
C TYR A 679 -10.95 3.32 -17.87
N LEU A 680 -10.70 3.02 -16.59
CA LEU A 680 -10.29 1.69 -16.14
C LEU A 680 -11.40 0.63 -16.27
N SER A 681 -12.68 1.00 -16.18
CA SER A 681 -13.80 0.07 -16.30
C SER A 681 -13.95 -0.52 -17.70
N ARG A 682 -13.44 0.18 -18.73
CA ARG A 682 -13.48 -0.27 -20.13
C ARG A 682 -12.49 -1.40 -20.43
N ILE A 683 -11.61 -1.72 -19.50
CA ILE A 683 -10.53 -2.69 -19.69
C ILE A 683 -11.00 -4.04 -19.19
N SER A 684 -11.05 -5.03 -20.09
CA SER A 684 -11.56 -6.36 -19.73
C SER A 684 -10.70 -7.04 -18.66
N PRO A 685 -11.28 -7.47 -17.52
CA PRO A 685 -10.56 -8.22 -16.49
C PRO A 685 -10.13 -9.61 -16.96
N ASP A 686 -10.81 -10.16 -17.97
CA ASP A 686 -10.53 -11.48 -18.56
C ASP A 686 -9.59 -11.40 -19.78
N GLY A 687 -9.16 -10.18 -20.13
CA GLY A 687 -8.20 -9.95 -21.21
C GLY A 687 -6.78 -10.40 -20.86
N PRO A 688 -5.84 -10.37 -21.83
CA PRO A 688 -4.45 -10.76 -21.62
C PRO A 688 -3.75 -9.90 -20.56
N SER A 689 -4.14 -8.64 -20.41
CA SER A 689 -3.63 -7.74 -19.37
C SER A 689 -4.30 -7.93 -18.00
N ARG A 690 -5.27 -8.84 -17.87
CA ARG A 690 -6.05 -9.10 -16.65
C ARG A 690 -6.70 -7.84 -16.04
N GLY A 691 -7.08 -6.90 -16.90
CA GLY A 691 -7.66 -5.59 -16.55
C GLY A 691 -6.66 -4.50 -16.20
N PHE A 692 -5.35 -4.75 -16.28
CA PHE A 692 -4.32 -3.73 -15.99
C PHE A 692 -4.02 -2.85 -17.21
N THR A 693 -3.78 -1.56 -16.96
CA THR A 693 -3.29 -0.57 -17.94
C THR A 693 -2.10 0.19 -17.41
N MET A 694 -1.24 0.71 -18.30
CA MET A 694 -0.10 1.53 -17.91
C MET A 694 -0.57 2.89 -17.38
N ARG A 695 0.11 3.41 -16.35
CA ARG A 695 -0.10 4.76 -15.83
C ARG A 695 0.02 5.80 -16.93
N ARG A 696 1.03 5.68 -17.81
CA ARG A 696 1.24 6.60 -18.93
C ARG A 696 -0.02 6.75 -19.79
N ASP A 697 -0.64 5.66 -20.19
CA ASP A 697 -1.81 5.69 -21.10
C ASP A 697 -3.03 6.33 -20.41
N LEU A 698 -3.19 6.09 -19.10
CA LEU A 698 -4.21 6.74 -18.28
C LEU A 698 -3.94 8.25 -18.13
N THR A 699 -2.70 8.64 -17.83
CA THR A 699 -2.29 10.04 -17.73
C THR A 699 -2.48 10.76 -19.07
N THR A 700 -2.08 10.16 -20.19
CA THR A 700 -2.31 10.74 -21.53
C THR A 700 -3.79 10.98 -21.79
N TYR A 701 -4.67 10.03 -21.45
CA TYR A 701 -6.11 10.23 -21.58
C TYR A 701 -6.62 11.38 -20.71
N LEU A 702 -6.26 11.41 -19.42
CA LEU A 702 -6.73 12.43 -18.48
C LEU A 702 -6.19 13.82 -18.82
N SER A 703 -4.92 13.94 -19.20
CA SER A 703 -4.36 15.20 -19.69
C SER A 703 -5.04 15.66 -20.99
N GLY A 704 -5.42 14.73 -21.87
CA GLY A 704 -6.24 15.03 -23.05
C GLY A 704 -7.65 15.55 -22.74
N LEU A 705 -8.13 15.39 -21.50
CA LEU A 705 -9.37 16.01 -21.00
C LEU A 705 -9.13 17.41 -20.38
N GLY A 706 -7.88 17.87 -20.33
CA GLY A 706 -7.50 19.16 -19.75
C GLY A 706 -7.08 19.11 -18.27
N PHE A 707 -6.88 17.92 -17.69
CA PHE A 707 -6.45 17.80 -16.30
C PHE A 707 -4.94 17.96 -16.13
N SER A 708 -4.51 18.68 -15.09
CA SER A 708 -3.09 18.84 -14.75
C SER A 708 -2.48 17.54 -14.24
N LEU A 709 -1.18 17.34 -14.51
CA LEU A 709 -0.45 16.15 -14.05
C LEU A 709 -0.48 16.01 -12.52
N GLN A 710 -0.39 17.13 -11.80
CA GLN A 710 -0.47 17.17 -10.34
C GLN A 710 -1.83 16.67 -9.82
N ALA A 711 -2.94 17.18 -10.37
CA ALA A 711 -4.28 16.75 -9.95
C ALA A 711 -4.51 15.26 -10.27
N ILE A 712 -4.01 14.79 -11.41
CA ILE A 712 -4.04 13.36 -11.78
C ILE A 712 -3.29 12.52 -10.74
N ASP A 713 -2.10 12.95 -10.33
CA ASP A 713 -1.26 12.22 -9.38
C ASP A 713 -1.86 12.17 -7.97
N ASP A 714 -2.45 13.26 -7.52
CA ASP A 714 -3.17 13.34 -6.26
C ASP A 714 -4.40 12.44 -6.27
N THR A 715 -5.14 12.45 -7.38
CA THR A 715 -6.31 11.60 -7.57
C THR A 715 -5.94 10.12 -7.56
N LEU A 716 -4.90 9.73 -8.31
CA LEU A 716 -4.45 8.33 -8.36
C LEU A 716 -4.00 7.83 -6.98
N ARG A 717 -3.26 8.66 -6.22
CA ARG A 717 -2.87 8.33 -4.84
C ARG A 717 -4.09 8.15 -3.93
N ARG A 718 -5.08 9.02 -4.04
CA ARG A 718 -6.34 8.92 -3.26
C ARG A 718 -7.13 7.66 -3.61
N LEU A 719 -7.32 7.36 -4.90
CA LEU A 719 -8.02 6.17 -5.38
C LEU A 719 -7.32 4.86 -4.96
N GLU A 720 -5.99 4.83 -5.00
CA GLU A 720 -5.18 3.69 -4.55
C GLU A 720 -5.28 3.50 -3.02
N ALA A 721 -5.12 4.58 -2.25
CA ALA A 721 -5.20 4.56 -0.79
C ALA A 721 -6.56 4.06 -0.28
N LYS A 722 -7.64 4.36 -1.01
CA LYS A 722 -9.00 3.91 -0.70
C LYS A 722 -9.40 2.60 -1.41
N HIS A 723 -8.47 2.00 -2.13
CA HIS A 723 -8.63 0.71 -2.82
C HIS A 723 -9.76 0.70 -3.87
N LEU A 724 -10.02 1.83 -4.53
CA LEU A 724 -10.90 1.86 -5.71
C LEU A 724 -10.15 1.34 -6.94
N ILE A 725 -8.84 1.53 -6.98
CA ILE A 725 -7.91 0.95 -7.96
C ILE A 725 -6.83 0.13 -7.26
N THR A 726 -6.25 -0.84 -7.97
CA THR A 726 -5.12 -1.64 -7.48
C THR A 726 -3.94 -1.51 -8.43
N PRO A 727 -2.73 -1.18 -7.92
CA PRO A 727 -1.51 -1.18 -8.72
C PRO A 727 -0.99 -2.60 -8.95
N SER A 728 -0.29 -2.82 -10.06
CA SER A 728 0.54 -4.02 -10.25
C SER A 728 1.79 -3.96 -9.38
N ILE A 729 2.26 -5.11 -8.87
CA ILE A 729 3.41 -5.22 -7.94
C ILE A 729 4.76 -5.13 -8.67
N LEU A 730 4.93 -4.20 -9.62
CA LEU A 730 6.26 -3.91 -10.17
C LEU A 730 7.09 -3.21 -9.09
N SER A 731 8.39 -3.52 -9.03
CA SER A 731 9.36 -3.20 -7.98
C SER A 731 9.36 -1.74 -7.52
N GLU A 732 9.74 -1.52 -6.26
CA GLU A 732 10.03 -0.19 -5.68
C GLU A 732 11.25 0.50 -6.35
N GLU A 733 11.92 -0.18 -7.28
CA GLU A 733 13.03 0.35 -8.07
C GLU A 733 12.64 0.38 -9.56
N GLY A 734 12.62 1.59 -10.14
CA GLY A 734 12.60 1.82 -11.58
C GLY A 734 11.27 2.31 -12.16
N ASP A 735 11.05 3.62 -12.08
CA ASP A 735 10.12 4.41 -12.90
C ASP A 735 8.60 4.32 -12.60
N ASN A 736 8.06 5.43 -12.06
CA ASN A 736 6.64 5.62 -11.81
C ASN A 736 5.81 5.48 -13.12
N HIS A 737 6.41 5.70 -14.29
CA HIS A 737 5.75 5.54 -15.59
C HIS A 737 5.37 4.10 -15.94
N HIS A 738 6.07 3.09 -15.39
CA HIS A 738 5.80 1.67 -15.66
C HIS A 738 4.74 1.05 -14.74
N ARG A 739 4.27 1.79 -13.73
CA ARG A 739 3.19 1.33 -12.86
C ARG A 739 1.93 1.04 -13.68
N ARG A 740 1.26 -0.09 -13.40
CA ARG A 740 -0.03 -0.42 -14.01
C ARG A 740 -1.15 -0.37 -12.98
N PHE A 741 -2.34 0.04 -13.40
CA PHE A 741 -3.52 0.09 -12.54
C PHE A 741 -4.68 -0.72 -13.12
N ARG A 742 -5.51 -1.25 -12.24
CA ARG A 742 -6.77 -1.92 -12.57
C ARG A 742 -7.89 -1.44 -11.66
N LEU A 743 -9.12 -1.39 -12.19
CA LEU A 743 -10.33 -1.15 -11.41
C LEU A 743 -10.65 -2.30 -10.43
N THR A 744 -11.06 -1.97 -9.20
CA THR A 744 -11.52 -2.95 -8.21
C THR A 744 -13.05 -3.08 -8.22
N SER A 745 -13.61 -4.06 -7.51
CA SER A 745 -15.08 -4.16 -7.37
C SER A 745 -15.66 -2.96 -6.62
N LEU A 746 -14.94 -2.38 -5.67
CA LEU A 746 -15.33 -1.14 -4.99
C LEU A 746 -15.31 0.06 -5.93
N GLY A 747 -14.30 0.18 -6.79
CA GLY A 747 -14.25 1.22 -7.81
C GLY A 747 -15.40 1.09 -8.81
N ASN A 748 -15.69 -0.14 -9.24
CA ASN A 748 -16.83 -0.45 -10.11
C ASN A 748 -18.17 -0.15 -9.43
N PHE A 749 -18.30 -0.47 -8.14
CA PHE A 749 -19.48 -0.15 -7.34
C PHE A 749 -19.69 1.36 -7.20
N HIS A 750 -18.61 2.12 -6.97
CA HIS A 750 -18.67 3.58 -6.97
C HIS A 750 -19.21 4.11 -8.30
N LEU A 751 -18.67 3.60 -9.40
CA LEU A 751 -18.96 4.07 -10.75
C LEU A 751 -20.38 3.76 -11.23
N HIS A 752 -20.90 2.56 -10.96
CA HIS A 752 -22.17 2.09 -11.56
C HIS A 752 -23.34 2.00 -10.59
N HIS A 753 -23.10 2.09 -9.28
CA HIS A 753 -24.15 1.99 -8.27
C HIS A 753 -24.17 3.20 -7.34
N LEU A 754 -23.05 3.53 -6.69
CA LEU A 754 -23.04 4.56 -5.64
C LEU A 754 -23.26 5.98 -6.17
N CYS A 755 -22.73 6.30 -7.36
CA CYS A 755 -22.68 7.67 -7.89
C CYS A 755 -24.06 8.31 -8.17
N HIS A 756 -25.13 7.52 -8.22
CA HIS A 756 -26.51 8.01 -8.39
C HIS A 756 -27.39 7.80 -7.15
N VAL A 757 -26.85 7.20 -6.09
CA VAL A 757 -27.59 6.94 -4.85
C VAL A 757 -27.82 8.22 -4.06
N PHE A 758 -29.05 8.45 -3.62
CA PHE A 758 -29.46 9.66 -2.89
C PHE A 758 -28.63 9.90 -1.63
N GLN A 759 -28.43 8.88 -0.79
CA GLN A 759 -27.69 9.04 0.47
C GLN A 759 -26.23 9.46 0.22
N TYR A 760 -25.63 9.00 -0.87
CA TYR A 760 -24.28 9.36 -1.27
C TYR A 760 -24.26 10.80 -1.79
N LEU A 761 -25.08 11.15 -2.77
CA LEU A 761 -25.13 12.50 -3.33
C LEU A 761 -25.48 13.58 -2.29
N ASP A 762 -26.39 13.26 -1.37
CA ASP A 762 -26.74 14.14 -0.25
C ASP A 762 -25.54 14.41 0.66
N ALA A 763 -24.73 13.38 0.97
CA ALA A 763 -23.50 13.57 1.73
C ALA A 763 -22.45 14.36 0.95
N MET A 764 -22.26 14.03 -0.34
CA MET A 764 -21.28 14.69 -1.20
C MET A 764 -21.62 16.16 -1.42
N SER A 765 -22.89 16.55 -1.37
CA SER A 765 -23.30 17.97 -1.44
C SER A 765 -22.69 18.83 -0.33
N LEU A 766 -22.38 18.24 0.83
CA LEU A 766 -21.70 18.93 1.93
C LEU A 766 -20.16 18.80 1.86
N ASP A 767 -19.66 17.73 1.25
CA ASP A 767 -18.23 17.42 1.14
C ASP A 767 -17.59 17.84 -0.19
N THR A 768 -18.32 18.53 -1.06
CA THR A 768 -17.80 19.01 -2.35
C THR A 768 -17.60 20.52 -2.33
N PRO A 769 -16.43 21.05 -2.74
CA PRO A 769 -16.27 22.47 -3.01
C PRO A 769 -17.20 22.94 -4.14
N ILE A 770 -18.11 23.88 -3.89
CA ILE A 770 -19.02 24.40 -4.93
C ILE A 770 -18.47 25.74 -5.44
N LEU A 771 -18.17 25.85 -6.74
CA LEU A 771 -17.54 27.06 -7.29
C LEU A 771 -18.55 28.22 -7.45
N ASP A 772 -19.80 27.92 -7.81
CA ASP A 772 -20.86 28.92 -7.89
C ASP A 772 -21.29 29.43 -6.50
N ALA A 773 -21.16 30.74 -6.27
CA ALA A 773 -21.44 31.33 -4.96
C ALA A 773 -22.92 31.23 -4.54
N THR A 774 -23.85 31.25 -5.49
CA THR A 774 -25.29 31.18 -5.24
C THR A 774 -25.69 29.77 -4.84
N GLN A 775 -25.27 28.76 -5.60
CA GLN A 775 -25.53 27.36 -5.31
C GLN A 775 -24.80 26.90 -4.03
N ARG A 776 -23.60 27.44 -3.76
CA ARG A 776 -22.87 27.20 -2.51
C ARG A 776 -23.67 27.60 -1.27
N GLN A 777 -24.49 28.66 -1.33
CA GLN A 777 -25.35 29.05 -0.21
C GLN A 777 -26.46 28.01 0.09
N GLY A 778 -26.83 27.19 -0.89
CA GLY A 778 -27.79 26.10 -0.72
C GLY A 778 -27.23 24.85 -0.04
N MET A 779 -25.90 24.75 0.13
CA MET A 779 -25.25 23.60 0.78
C MET A 779 -25.21 23.77 2.29
N VAL A 780 -26.37 23.65 2.94
CA VAL A 780 -26.54 23.84 4.39
C VAL A 780 -26.83 22.51 5.07
N ASP A 781 -26.15 22.21 6.18
CA ASP A 781 -26.41 21.00 6.99
C ASP A 781 -27.82 21.02 7.60
N THR A 782 -28.56 19.93 7.46
CA THR A 782 -29.95 19.82 7.92
C THR A 782 -30.35 18.38 8.19
N ILE A 783 -31.27 18.20 9.14
CA ILE A 783 -31.82 16.91 9.54
C ILE A 783 -33.12 16.59 8.77
N HIS A 784 -33.81 17.63 8.26
CA HIS A 784 -35.10 17.49 7.60
C HIS A 784 -34.95 16.90 6.20
N ILE A 785 -35.65 15.80 5.92
CA ILE A 785 -35.51 15.07 4.66
C ILE A 785 -35.89 15.90 3.42
N ASN A 786 -36.91 16.76 3.51
CA ASN A 786 -37.31 17.64 2.40
C ASN A 786 -36.20 18.62 2.01
N GLU A 787 -35.50 19.19 3.00
CA GLU A 787 -34.39 20.10 2.76
C GLU A 787 -33.16 19.37 2.19
N ARG A 788 -32.88 18.15 2.66
CA ARG A 788 -31.82 17.28 2.12
C ARG A 788 -32.06 16.94 0.65
N VAL A 789 -33.30 16.58 0.30
CA VAL A 789 -33.73 16.37 -1.08
C VAL A 789 -33.51 17.62 -1.92
N HIS A 790 -33.96 18.79 -1.44
CA HIS A 790 -33.81 20.05 -2.15
C HIS A 790 -32.34 20.40 -2.40
N ARG A 791 -31.48 20.31 -1.37
CA ARG A 791 -30.03 20.48 -1.47
C ARG A 791 -29.40 19.55 -2.51
N THR A 792 -29.79 18.26 -2.49
CA THR A 792 -29.24 17.26 -3.42
C THR A 792 -29.60 17.59 -4.87
N LYS A 793 -30.80 18.12 -5.13
CA LYS A 793 -31.19 18.60 -6.48
C LYS A 793 -30.34 19.78 -6.94
N ILE A 794 -30.08 20.76 -6.07
CA ILE A 794 -29.20 21.90 -6.39
C ILE A 794 -27.80 21.38 -6.73
N PHE A 795 -27.27 20.45 -5.93
CA PHE A 795 -25.95 19.85 -6.15
C PHE A 795 -25.89 19.09 -7.48
N LEU A 796 -26.91 18.30 -7.81
CA LEU A 796 -26.94 17.54 -9.06
C LEU A 796 -27.01 18.48 -10.29
N SER A 797 -27.82 19.53 -10.22
CA SER A 797 -27.88 20.56 -11.27
C SER A 797 -26.53 21.26 -11.46
N TYR A 798 -25.82 21.54 -10.37
CA TYR A 798 -24.47 22.11 -10.44
C TYR A 798 -23.47 21.19 -11.15
N LEU A 799 -23.51 19.89 -10.86
CA LEU A 799 -22.65 18.91 -11.54
C LEU A 799 -23.01 18.76 -13.03
N ASP A 800 -24.30 18.74 -13.37
CA ASP A 800 -24.78 18.71 -14.76
C ASP A 800 -24.40 19.95 -15.57
N ASP A 801 -24.22 21.09 -14.91
CA ASP A 801 -23.67 22.28 -15.54
C ASP A 801 -22.14 22.21 -15.63
N SER A 802 -21.47 21.63 -14.63
CA SER A 802 -20.01 21.51 -14.57
C SER A 802 -19.44 20.55 -15.62
N ILE A 803 -20.13 19.44 -15.93
CA ILE A 803 -19.67 18.45 -16.93
C ILE A 803 -19.52 19.05 -18.33
N LYS A 804 -20.26 20.14 -18.62
CA LYS A 804 -20.25 20.80 -19.93
C LYS A 804 -18.90 21.43 -20.28
N GLU A 805 -18.02 21.64 -19.29
CA GLU A 805 -16.65 22.11 -19.52
C GLU A 805 -15.72 21.01 -20.05
N ILE A 806 -16.12 19.74 -19.96
CA ILE A 806 -15.34 18.62 -20.48
C ILE A 806 -15.78 18.32 -21.92
N GLY A 807 -14.87 18.53 -22.87
CA GLY A 807 -15.13 18.32 -24.31
C GLY A 807 -15.31 16.85 -24.75
N ASP A 808 -15.17 15.88 -23.84
CA ASP A 808 -15.27 14.45 -24.15
C ASP A 808 -16.72 13.94 -24.06
N GLN A 809 -17.22 13.45 -25.18
CA GLN A 809 -18.58 12.92 -25.29
C GLN A 809 -18.78 11.62 -24.51
N ILE A 810 -17.72 10.82 -24.33
CA ILE A 810 -17.81 9.51 -23.69
C ILE A 810 -18.12 9.71 -22.20
N ILE A 811 -17.33 10.50 -21.48
CA ILE A 811 -17.57 10.77 -20.06
C ILE A 811 -18.84 11.60 -19.84
N SER A 812 -19.12 12.56 -20.73
CA SER A 812 -20.33 13.38 -20.64
C SER A 812 -21.60 12.53 -20.76
N SER A 813 -21.65 11.62 -21.74
CA SER A 813 -22.79 10.71 -21.91
C SER A 813 -22.91 9.71 -20.75
N PHE A 814 -21.78 9.24 -20.23
CA PHE A 814 -21.76 8.40 -19.04
C PHE A 814 -22.37 9.12 -17.84
N TRP A 815 -21.91 10.34 -17.53
CA TRP A 815 -22.42 11.14 -16.41
C TRP A 815 -23.90 11.46 -16.56
N LEU A 816 -24.35 11.91 -17.73
CA LEU A 816 -25.76 12.23 -17.96
C LEU A 816 -26.70 11.04 -17.74
N ASN A 817 -26.23 9.81 -17.99
CA ASN A 817 -26.99 8.60 -17.65
C ASN A 817 -27.06 8.37 -16.13
N GLN A 818 -25.96 8.60 -15.40
CA GLN A 818 -25.95 8.54 -13.93
C GLN A 818 -26.82 9.64 -13.30
N SER A 819 -26.75 10.87 -13.81
CA SER A 819 -27.58 11.99 -13.35
C SER A 819 -29.08 11.71 -13.55
N LYS A 820 -29.48 11.13 -14.70
CA LYS A 820 -30.87 10.70 -14.92
C LYS A 820 -31.33 9.65 -13.90
N ALA A 821 -30.48 8.67 -13.58
CA ALA A 821 -30.79 7.67 -12.55
C ALA A 821 -30.95 8.33 -11.18
N ALA A 822 -30.05 9.26 -10.83
CA ALA A 822 -30.10 10.01 -9.58
C ALA A 822 -31.38 10.85 -9.45
N HIS A 823 -31.79 11.54 -10.52
CA HIS A 823 -33.04 12.28 -10.56
C HIS A 823 -34.26 11.36 -10.34
N SER A 824 -34.26 10.15 -10.90
CA SER A 824 -35.33 9.17 -10.69
C SER A 824 -35.38 8.69 -9.24
N GLU A 825 -34.23 8.42 -8.61
CA GLU A 825 -34.16 8.00 -7.21
C GLU A 825 -34.63 9.11 -6.26
N ILE A 826 -34.21 10.36 -6.50
CA ILE A 826 -34.65 11.53 -5.74
C ILE A 826 -36.18 11.71 -5.85
N ALA A 827 -36.75 11.55 -7.05
CA ALA A 827 -38.19 11.65 -7.26
C ALA A 827 -38.97 10.54 -6.51
N GLU A 828 -38.41 9.33 -6.41
CA GLU A 828 -38.99 8.26 -5.61
C GLU A 828 -38.97 8.58 -4.11
N VAL A 829 -37.85 9.13 -3.61
CA VAL A 829 -37.71 9.58 -2.23
C VAL A 829 -38.76 10.67 -1.91
N GLU A 830 -38.95 11.66 -2.78
CA GLU A 830 -39.98 12.68 -2.64
C GLU A 830 -41.39 12.10 -2.56
N LYS A 831 -41.71 11.16 -3.44
CA LYS A 831 -43.01 10.49 -3.43
C LYS A 831 -43.28 9.76 -2.12
N ARG A 832 -42.24 9.18 -1.50
CA ARG A 832 -42.34 8.45 -0.22
C ARG A 832 -42.46 9.37 1.00
N ILE A 833 -41.90 10.58 0.94
CA ILE A 833 -42.03 11.56 2.03
C ILE A 833 -43.45 12.13 2.10
N GLY A 834 -44.18 12.10 0.97
CA GLY A 834 -45.47 12.75 0.80
C GLY A 834 -45.28 14.23 0.51
N THR A 835 -46.05 14.79 -0.42
CA THR A 835 -46.12 16.24 -0.60
C THR A 835 -46.61 16.86 0.70
N ALA A 836 -45.75 17.64 1.35
CA ALA A 836 -46.08 18.42 2.52
C ALA A 836 -47.28 19.34 2.27
#